data_AF-A0AAN8MD68-F1
#
_entry.id   AF-A0AAN8MD68-F1
#
_cell.length_a   1.000
_cell.length_b   1.000
_cell.length_c   1.000
_cell.angle_alpha   90.00
_cell.angle_beta   90.00
_cell.angle_gamma   90.00
#
_symmetry.space_group_name_H-M   'P 1'
#
loop_
_entity.id
_entity.type
_entity.pdbx_description
1 polymer ?
#
loop_
_entity_poly.entity_id
_entity_poly.type
_entity_poly.pdbx_seq_one_letter_code
_entity_poly.pdbx_strand_id
1 'polypeptide(L)'
;MTELGAKWACEYCTFENWPSAIRCTMCRAQRPSGGAIITVEPFRSSPGLDASRQWEPLSLSHSNILPQGGSSLLICPDSSARPRVRIRDSPEPLSSKWSCHMCTYLNWPSAIRCTQCLCQRHQGHQQEQRHQGLAQQPRSPTESPQTSGSGCRPAPPSTPTDPCEEYNDRNRLNTHAQHWPCAACTYANWPKACKCVVCDHSRPNSLAKPIELASKPEILPPSILNKQDSDNRKGGGGVSVGRGGGGVVGCSGGQRRSPHTSKREAEVKMDFQRIELASGAGVESIEERQVDFKRLKQIKNRMRRTDWLFLNACAGVVEGDLAAVEAYKSSGGDIARQLTSDEVRLLNRPSAFDDGFTLVHLAIRFQRQDMLAVLLTEVSQQAAKCIPAMVCPELTEQIRREVAASLQQRKGDFTCYFLTDLVTFTLPADIEDLPPTVQEKLFDEVLDRDVQKELEEESPIINWSIELGTRLDSRLYALWNRTAGDCLLDSVLQATWGIYDKDSVLRKTLHDTLHNCSHWFYTRWKEWESWYSQSFGLHFSLREEQWQEDWAFILSLASQPGASLEQTHIFVLAHILRRPIIVYGVKYYKSFRGETLGYTRFQGVYLPLLWEQSFCWKSPIALGYTRGHFSALVAMENDGFDNRGAGANLNTDDDVTVTFLPLVDSERKLLHIHFLSAQEMGNEEQQEKLLREWLDCCVTEGGVLVAMQKSSRRRNHPLVTQMVEKWLDGYRQIRPCASLSDGEEDDE
;
A
#
# COMPACT_ATOMS: atom_id res chain seq x y z
N MET A 1 -30.23 -24.59 8.60
CA MET A 1 -28.90 -24.65 9.24
C MET A 1 -27.87 -24.43 8.15
N THR A 2 -26.92 -23.53 8.34
CA THR A 2 -25.95 -23.12 7.32
C THR A 2 -24.56 -23.09 7.93
N GLU A 3 -23.70 -24.02 7.52
CA GLU A 3 -22.28 -23.97 7.91
C GLU A 3 -21.59 -22.87 7.11
N LEU A 4 -21.09 -21.87 7.82
CA LEU A 4 -20.27 -20.80 7.24
C LEU A 4 -18.86 -21.32 6.98
N GLY A 5 -18.69 -22.03 5.85
CA GLY A 5 -17.40 -22.51 5.38
C GLY A 5 -16.40 -21.35 5.27
N ALA A 6 -15.32 -21.42 6.06
CA ALA A 6 -14.38 -20.32 6.20
C ALA A 6 -13.65 -20.00 4.88
N LYS A 7 -13.83 -18.76 4.41
CA LYS A 7 -13.10 -18.19 3.28
C LYS A 7 -11.61 -18.04 3.63
N TRP A 8 -10.75 -17.94 2.61
CA TRP A 8 -9.30 -17.81 2.79
C TRP A 8 -8.76 -16.58 2.05
N ALA A 9 -8.01 -15.73 2.74
CA ALA A 9 -7.37 -14.55 2.15
C ALA A 9 -6.15 -14.94 1.29
N CYS A 10 -5.95 -14.31 0.13
CA CYS A 10 -4.67 -14.40 -0.58
C CYS A 10 -3.59 -13.65 0.21
N GLU A 11 -2.50 -14.32 0.55
CA GLU A 11 -1.37 -13.72 1.28
C GLU A 11 -0.68 -12.59 0.50
N TYR A 12 -0.82 -12.57 -0.83
CA TYR A 12 -0.22 -11.60 -1.76
C TYR A 12 -1.12 -10.39 -2.09
N CYS A 13 -2.43 -10.44 -1.84
CA CYS A 13 -3.36 -9.34 -2.18
C CYS A 13 -4.57 -9.19 -1.23
N THR A 14 -4.56 -9.90 -0.10
CA THR A 14 -5.59 -9.95 0.97
C THR A 14 -7.02 -10.39 0.60
N PHE A 15 -7.35 -10.60 -0.68
CA PHE A 15 -8.69 -10.95 -1.14
C PHE A 15 -9.22 -12.29 -0.57
N GLU A 16 -10.42 -12.30 0.00
CA GLU A 16 -11.09 -13.50 0.53
C GLU A 16 -11.74 -14.38 -0.54
N ASN A 17 -11.14 -15.55 -0.76
CA ASN A 17 -11.56 -16.56 -1.70
C ASN A 17 -12.52 -17.58 -1.07
N TRP A 18 -13.42 -18.14 -1.87
CA TRP A 18 -14.32 -19.21 -1.43
C TRP A 18 -13.56 -20.48 -0.97
N PRO A 19 -14.12 -21.29 -0.05
CA PRO A 19 -13.46 -22.48 0.48
C PRO A 19 -13.14 -23.56 -0.56
N SER A 20 -13.76 -23.50 -1.74
CA SER A 20 -13.50 -24.38 -2.89
C SER A 20 -12.43 -23.86 -3.86
N ALA A 21 -12.00 -22.60 -3.73
CA ALA A 21 -10.99 -22.02 -4.62
C ALA A 21 -9.58 -22.52 -4.25
N ILE A 22 -8.86 -23.10 -5.24
CA ILE A 22 -7.49 -23.63 -5.10
C ILE A 22 -6.40 -22.58 -5.41
N ARG A 23 -6.79 -21.48 -6.04
CA ARG A 23 -5.99 -20.30 -6.39
C ARG A 23 -6.83 -19.06 -6.14
N CYS A 24 -6.18 -17.91 -5.98
CA CYS A 24 -6.91 -16.69 -5.70
C CYS A 24 -7.63 -16.12 -6.92
N THR A 25 -8.84 -15.63 -6.67
CA THR A 25 -9.76 -14.90 -7.55
C THR A 25 -9.23 -13.53 -8.00
N MET A 26 -8.15 -13.02 -7.39
CA MET A 26 -7.51 -11.75 -7.74
C MET A 26 -6.02 -11.99 -8.09
N CYS A 27 -5.18 -12.35 -7.10
CA CYS A 27 -3.73 -12.49 -7.29
C CYS A 27 -3.28 -13.74 -8.09
N ARG A 28 -4.20 -14.65 -8.47
CA ARG A 28 -3.94 -16.00 -9.02
C ARG A 28 -3.03 -16.94 -8.19
N ALA A 29 -2.37 -16.45 -7.13
CA ALA A 29 -1.48 -17.23 -6.28
C ALA A 29 -2.18 -18.47 -5.69
N GLN A 30 -1.38 -19.52 -5.47
CA GLN A 30 -1.81 -20.81 -4.95
C GLN A 30 -2.38 -20.67 -3.53
N ARG A 31 -3.41 -21.46 -3.18
CA ARG A 31 -3.92 -21.49 -1.81
C ARG A 31 -2.88 -22.06 -0.82
N PRO A 32 -2.60 -21.38 0.31
CA PRO A 32 -1.84 -21.96 1.42
C PRO A 32 -2.53 -23.23 1.93
N SER A 33 -1.86 -24.38 1.81
CA SER A 33 -2.49 -25.70 1.99
C SER A 33 -2.57 -26.13 3.46
N GLY A 34 -3.28 -25.32 4.26
CA GLY A 34 -3.42 -25.39 5.72
C GLY A 34 -4.22 -26.56 6.30
N GLY A 35 -4.24 -27.73 5.67
CA GLY A 35 -4.93 -28.94 6.15
C GLY A 35 -6.26 -29.21 5.46
N ALA A 36 -6.55 -30.50 5.26
CA ALA A 36 -7.76 -30.97 4.58
C ALA A 36 -8.95 -31.04 5.52
N ILE A 37 -10.12 -30.56 5.06
CA ILE A 37 -11.41 -31.02 5.58
C ILE A 37 -11.70 -32.35 4.90
N ILE A 38 -11.52 -33.46 5.63
CA ILE A 38 -12.02 -34.77 5.21
C ILE A 38 -13.55 -34.73 5.34
N THR A 39 -14.25 -35.09 4.27
CA THR A 39 -15.71 -35.26 4.27
C THR A 39 -16.12 -36.34 5.26
N VAL A 40 -17.03 -36.03 6.17
CA VAL A 40 -17.60 -37.03 7.08
C VAL A 40 -18.60 -37.90 6.31
N GLU A 41 -18.17 -39.08 5.89
CA GLU A 41 -19.10 -40.15 5.51
C GLU A 41 -19.80 -40.70 6.77
N PRO A 42 -21.13 -40.84 6.78
CA PRO A 42 -21.85 -41.55 7.84
C PRO A 42 -21.51 -43.05 7.87
N PHE A 43 -21.66 -43.67 9.04
CA PHE A 43 -21.23 -45.05 9.28
C PHE A 43 -21.98 -46.12 8.46
N ARG A 44 -21.27 -47.23 8.21
CA ARG A 44 -21.71 -48.40 7.43
C ARG A 44 -22.99 -49.05 7.97
N SER A 45 -23.76 -49.62 7.05
CA SER A 45 -24.49 -50.88 7.26
C SER A 45 -24.57 -51.65 5.94
N SER A 46 -24.32 -52.96 5.98
CA SER A 46 -24.30 -53.87 4.82
C SER A 46 -25.30 -55.02 5.07
N PRO A 47 -25.58 -55.93 4.12
CA PRO A 47 -25.22 -55.98 2.69
C PRO A 47 -26.45 -56.10 1.75
N GLY A 48 -26.27 -56.00 0.43
CA GLY A 48 -27.37 -56.16 -0.54
C GLY A 48 -26.96 -56.34 -2.01
N LEU A 49 -26.96 -57.62 -2.44
CA LEU A 49 -27.03 -58.20 -3.78
C LEU A 49 -27.11 -57.31 -5.07
N ASP A 50 -26.25 -57.70 -6.02
CA ASP A 50 -26.53 -57.99 -7.46
C ASP A 50 -26.21 -57.02 -8.63
N ALA A 51 -25.92 -57.69 -9.76
CA ALA A 51 -26.14 -57.30 -11.16
C ALA A 51 -25.36 -56.16 -11.88
N SER A 52 -24.16 -56.53 -12.37
CA SER A 52 -23.84 -56.64 -13.83
C SER A 52 -23.60 -55.41 -14.76
N ARG A 53 -22.68 -55.66 -15.73
CA ARG A 53 -22.36 -54.96 -17.02
C ARG A 53 -21.42 -53.75 -16.92
N GLN A 54 -20.21 -53.77 -17.51
CA GLN A 54 -19.77 -53.86 -18.93
C GLN A 54 -19.79 -52.49 -19.65
N TRP A 55 -18.74 -52.01 -20.37
CA TRP A 55 -17.47 -52.62 -20.83
C TRP A 55 -16.23 -51.71 -20.60
N GLU A 56 -15.04 -52.32 -20.50
CA GLU A 56 -13.79 -51.82 -21.14
C GLU A 56 -13.52 -52.68 -22.39
N PRO A 57 -12.86 -52.13 -23.44
CA PRO A 57 -11.42 -52.41 -23.66
C PRO A 57 -10.66 -51.21 -24.30
N LEU A 58 -9.34 -51.16 -24.49
CA LEU A 58 -8.06 -51.73 -23.98
C LEU A 58 -7.01 -50.74 -24.57
N SER A 59 -6.13 -50.07 -23.83
CA SER A 59 -4.83 -50.55 -23.31
C SER A 59 -3.95 -51.34 -24.30
N LEU A 60 -2.68 -50.94 -24.39
CA LEU A 60 -1.52 -51.73 -24.80
C LEU A 60 -0.27 -51.04 -24.19
N SER A 61 0.91 -51.64 -24.40
CA SER A 61 1.79 -51.88 -23.25
C SER A 61 3.27 -52.11 -23.62
N HIS A 62 4.05 -52.54 -22.61
CA HIS A 62 5.43 -53.07 -22.66
C HIS A 62 6.59 -52.10 -22.42
N SER A 63 7.72 -52.52 -21.82
CA SER A 63 7.94 -53.20 -20.51
C SER A 63 9.42 -53.57 -20.32
N ASN A 64 10.00 -53.16 -19.18
CA ASN A 64 10.95 -53.87 -18.30
C ASN A 64 12.21 -54.59 -18.84
N ILE A 65 13.34 -54.38 -18.15
CA ILE A 65 14.30 -55.43 -17.70
C ILE A 65 15.22 -54.85 -16.60
N LEU A 66 15.68 -55.68 -15.64
CA LEU A 66 16.60 -55.33 -14.54
C LEU A 66 17.31 -56.57 -13.98
N PRO A 67 18.62 -56.51 -13.65
CA PRO A 67 19.31 -57.42 -12.71
C PRO A 67 19.71 -56.74 -11.37
N GLN A 68 20.12 -57.52 -10.36
CA GLN A 68 20.20 -57.10 -8.95
C GLN A 68 21.62 -57.05 -8.35
N GLY A 69 21.80 -56.18 -7.32
CA GLY A 69 22.76 -56.36 -6.21
C GLY A 69 23.99 -55.43 -6.24
N GLY A 70 24.32 -54.66 -5.17
CA GLY A 70 23.60 -54.49 -3.90
C GLY A 70 24.24 -53.45 -2.95
N SER A 71 23.55 -53.19 -1.82
CA SER A 71 23.99 -52.42 -0.63
C SER A 71 24.52 -50.99 -0.80
N SER A 72 23.61 -50.02 -0.97
CA SER A 72 23.47 -48.90 -0.01
C SER A 72 22.07 -48.28 -0.12
N LEU A 73 21.39 -48.03 1.00
CA LEU A 73 19.99 -47.59 0.99
C LEU A 73 19.87 -46.06 0.98
N LEU A 74 19.88 -45.47 -0.22
CA LEU A 74 19.50 -44.09 -0.48
C LEU A 74 18.26 -44.02 -1.38
N ILE A 75 17.07 -44.04 -0.77
CA ILE A 75 15.81 -43.64 -1.41
C ILE A 75 15.06 -42.72 -0.44
N CYS A 76 14.58 -41.59 -0.94
CA CYS A 76 13.83 -40.60 -0.18
C CYS A 76 12.40 -41.09 0.13
N PRO A 77 11.89 -40.88 1.36
CA PRO A 77 10.45 -40.82 1.63
C PRO A 77 9.95 -39.36 1.64
N ASP A 78 8.67 -39.17 1.27
CA ASP A 78 7.99 -37.86 1.33
C ASP A 78 8.09 -37.20 2.73
N SER A 79 8.47 -35.92 2.75
CA SER A 79 8.55 -35.11 3.98
C SER A 79 7.17 -34.64 4.48
N SER A 80 6.20 -35.56 4.62
CA SER A 80 4.92 -35.31 5.28
C SER A 80 5.05 -35.33 6.81
N ALA A 81 5.98 -34.55 7.36
CA ALA A 81 6.35 -34.53 8.78
C ALA A 81 5.90 -33.23 9.47
N ARG A 82 4.63 -33.13 9.88
CA ARG A 82 4.13 -32.01 10.71
C ARG A 82 4.59 -32.16 12.18
N PRO A 83 5.25 -31.15 12.78
CA PRO A 83 5.39 -31.08 14.24
C PRO A 83 4.01 -30.93 14.90
N ARG A 84 3.72 -31.74 15.91
CA ARG A 84 2.47 -31.65 16.69
C ARG A 84 2.62 -30.63 17.83
N VAL A 85 2.10 -29.42 17.65
CA VAL A 85 1.89 -28.47 18.76
C VAL A 85 0.66 -28.92 19.56
N ARG A 86 0.76 -28.97 20.89
CA ARG A 86 -0.39 -29.25 21.78
C ARG A 86 -1.23 -27.99 21.95
N ILE A 87 -2.55 -28.13 21.76
CA ILE A 87 -3.53 -27.11 22.15
C ILE A 87 -3.56 -27.01 23.69
N ARG A 88 -3.66 -25.79 24.21
CA ARG A 88 -4.17 -25.52 25.57
C ARG A 88 -5.48 -24.75 25.40
N ASP A 89 -6.56 -25.32 25.91
CA ASP A 89 -7.89 -24.73 25.81
C ASP A 89 -8.11 -23.61 26.85
N SER A 90 -8.39 -22.40 26.38
CA SER A 90 -9.15 -21.36 27.10
C SER A 90 -9.57 -20.26 26.11
N PRO A 91 -10.86 -19.97 25.91
CA PRO A 91 -11.31 -19.01 24.91
C PRO A 91 -11.46 -17.58 25.43
N GLU A 92 -11.03 -16.59 24.64
CA GLU A 92 -11.49 -15.21 24.72
C GLU A 92 -12.09 -14.77 23.36
N PRO A 93 -13.11 -13.89 23.32
CA PRO A 93 -14.02 -13.83 22.17
C PRO A 93 -13.56 -12.93 21.02
N LEU A 94 -13.24 -13.55 19.88
CA LEU A 94 -13.12 -12.89 18.57
C LEU A 94 -14.48 -12.42 18.02
N SER A 95 -15.04 -11.32 18.54
CA SER A 95 -16.30 -10.76 18.04
C SER A 95 -16.46 -9.26 18.29
N SER A 96 -16.43 -8.45 17.23
CA SER A 96 -17.01 -7.08 17.18
C SER A 96 -17.04 -6.42 15.78
N LYS A 97 -16.52 -7.06 14.71
CA LYS A 97 -16.70 -6.57 13.33
C LYS A 97 -18.16 -6.66 12.89
N TRP A 98 -18.67 -5.69 12.13
CA TRP A 98 -20.05 -5.65 11.67
C TRP A 98 -20.17 -5.83 10.16
N SER A 99 -20.97 -6.82 9.73
CA SER A 99 -21.35 -7.00 8.34
C SER A 99 -22.33 -5.90 7.93
N CYS A 100 -22.05 -5.16 6.86
CA CYS A 100 -22.97 -4.15 6.37
C CYS A 100 -24.12 -4.77 5.56
N HIS A 101 -25.33 -4.27 5.80
CA HIS A 101 -26.57 -4.76 5.20
C HIS A 101 -26.63 -4.66 3.66
N MET A 102 -25.84 -3.79 3.02
CA MET A 102 -25.80 -3.64 1.56
C MET A 102 -24.64 -4.39 0.89
N CYS A 103 -23.40 -4.16 1.34
CA CYS A 103 -22.19 -4.76 0.74
C CYS A 103 -21.83 -6.14 1.32
N THR A 104 -22.46 -6.59 2.42
CA THR A 104 -22.08 -7.74 3.29
C THR A 104 -20.69 -7.70 3.93
N TYR A 105 -19.78 -6.87 3.43
CA TYR A 105 -18.42 -6.65 3.93
C TYR A 105 -18.35 -6.39 5.44
N LEU A 106 -17.36 -7.00 6.09
CA LEU A 106 -17.14 -7.01 7.55
C LEU A 106 -16.25 -5.85 7.99
N ASN A 107 -16.90 -4.77 8.42
CA ASN A 107 -16.27 -3.53 8.85
C ASN A 107 -15.77 -3.61 10.29
N TRP A 108 -14.77 -2.78 10.62
CA TRP A 108 -14.23 -2.67 11.97
C TRP A 108 -15.28 -2.15 12.99
N PRO A 109 -15.14 -2.48 14.29
CA PRO A 109 -16.11 -2.10 15.32
C PRO A 109 -16.36 -0.59 15.42
N SER A 110 -15.34 0.22 15.10
CA SER A 110 -15.33 1.67 15.08
C SER A 110 -15.85 2.30 13.78
N ALA A 111 -15.96 1.54 12.69
CA ALA A 111 -16.41 2.07 11.41
C ALA A 111 -17.91 2.37 11.42
N ILE A 112 -18.29 3.56 10.96
CA ILE A 112 -19.69 4.01 10.87
C ILE A 112 -20.32 3.79 9.48
N ARG A 113 -19.50 3.50 8.46
CA ARG A 113 -19.89 3.26 7.05
C ARG A 113 -19.16 2.04 6.49
N CYS A 114 -19.71 1.39 5.44
CA CYS A 114 -19.06 0.26 4.77
C CYS A 114 -17.82 0.73 4.00
N THR A 115 -16.63 0.19 4.27
CA THR A 115 -15.40 0.58 3.51
C THR A 115 -15.50 0.27 2.01
N GLN A 116 -16.39 -0.64 1.59
CA GLN A 116 -16.56 -1.06 0.19
C GLN A 116 -17.75 -0.43 -0.55
N CYS A 117 -18.69 0.24 0.13
CA CYS A 117 -19.85 0.90 -0.52
C CYS A 117 -20.37 2.15 0.20
N LEU A 118 -19.65 2.63 1.21
CA LEU A 118 -19.97 3.77 2.07
C LEU A 118 -21.32 3.72 2.82
N CYS A 119 -22.11 2.66 2.65
CA CYS A 119 -23.42 2.54 3.29
C CYS A 119 -23.30 2.43 4.83
N GLN A 120 -24.12 3.22 5.54
CA GLN A 120 -24.00 3.45 6.98
C GLN A 120 -24.39 2.24 7.84
N ARG A 121 -23.74 2.10 9.00
CA ARG A 121 -24.07 1.08 10.01
C ARG A 121 -25.46 1.31 10.57
N HIS A 122 -26.38 0.37 10.35
CA HIS A 122 -27.63 0.33 11.11
C HIS A 122 -27.32 0.04 12.59
N GLN A 123 -27.65 0.98 13.47
CA GLN A 123 -27.73 0.76 14.91
C GLN A 123 -29.21 0.61 15.30
N GLY A 124 -29.64 -0.61 15.65
CA GLY A 124 -30.99 -0.88 16.12
C GLY A 124 -31.08 -0.82 17.64
N HIS A 125 -31.92 0.09 18.17
CA HIS A 125 -32.38 0.18 19.56
C HIS A 125 -31.44 -0.25 20.69
N GLN A 126 -30.77 0.74 21.33
CA GLN A 126 -30.47 0.62 22.77
C GLN A 126 -30.32 1.94 23.53
N GLN A 127 -31.05 3.01 23.17
CA GLN A 127 -31.06 4.23 24.00
C GLN A 127 -32.36 5.04 23.95
N GLU A 128 -33.43 4.50 24.55
CA GLU A 128 -34.61 5.31 24.86
C GLU A 128 -35.30 4.82 26.14
N GLN A 129 -34.86 5.33 27.30
CA GLN A 129 -35.67 5.70 28.49
C GLN A 129 -34.78 5.90 29.73
N ARG A 130 -34.40 7.17 29.99
CA ARG A 130 -34.58 7.88 31.27
C ARG A 130 -33.87 9.23 31.23
N HIS A 131 -34.64 10.31 31.08
CA HIS A 131 -34.74 11.36 32.11
C HIS A 131 -35.81 12.41 31.74
N GLN A 132 -37.07 12.09 32.05
CA GLN A 132 -38.04 13.06 32.57
C GLN A 132 -38.29 12.66 34.04
N GLY A 133 -38.45 13.56 35.01
CA GLY A 133 -38.36 15.01 34.99
C GLY A 133 -38.56 15.56 36.41
N LEU A 134 -38.90 16.85 36.54
CA LEU A 134 -39.17 17.60 37.78
C LEU A 134 -37.93 17.95 38.64
N ALA A 135 -37.89 19.04 39.43
CA ALA A 135 -38.13 20.47 39.16
C ALA A 135 -38.19 21.25 40.50
N GLN A 136 -37.44 22.35 40.65
CA GLN A 136 -37.85 23.61 41.34
C GLN A 136 -36.75 24.69 41.35
N GLN A 137 -37.16 25.94 41.61
CA GLN A 137 -36.35 27.18 41.65
C GLN A 137 -35.92 27.50 43.13
N PRO A 138 -35.51 28.72 43.58
CA PRO A 138 -35.25 30.02 42.88
C PRO A 138 -34.05 30.89 43.37
N ARG A 139 -33.66 31.91 42.57
CA ARG A 139 -33.66 33.38 42.87
C ARG A 139 -32.68 34.21 42.00
N SER A 140 -33.10 35.44 41.70
CA SER A 140 -32.36 36.56 41.06
C SER A 140 -31.89 37.57 42.14
N PRO A 141 -31.41 38.82 41.88
CA PRO A 141 -31.23 39.60 40.63
C PRO A 141 -29.73 40.04 40.46
N THR A 142 -29.29 41.11 39.78
CA THR A 142 -29.85 42.29 39.05
C THR A 142 -29.07 42.47 37.70
N GLU A 143 -29.10 43.53 36.88
CA GLU A 143 -29.51 44.96 36.98
C GLU A 143 -30.08 45.46 35.62
N SER A 144 -29.91 46.73 35.25
CA SER A 144 -30.22 47.34 33.94
C SER A 144 -29.29 48.57 33.70
N PRO A 145 -29.31 49.26 32.53
CA PRO A 145 -30.35 50.25 32.23
C PRO A 145 -30.85 50.26 30.77
N GLN A 146 -31.72 51.22 30.43
CA GLN A 146 -32.59 51.24 29.25
C GLN A 146 -32.20 52.32 28.22
N THR A 147 -32.63 52.15 26.96
CA THR A 147 -33.23 53.23 26.13
C THR A 147 -34.38 52.64 25.29
N SER A 148 -35.28 53.49 24.76
CA SER A 148 -36.61 53.07 24.25
C SER A 148 -36.91 53.64 22.86
N GLY A 149 -37.56 52.86 21.97
CA GLY A 149 -37.97 53.37 20.64
C GLY A 149 -38.75 52.40 19.73
N SER A 150 -40.09 52.46 19.80
CA SER A 150 -41.12 52.11 18.79
C SER A 150 -40.72 51.55 17.40
N GLY A 151 -41.37 50.46 16.94
CA GLY A 151 -41.68 50.28 15.50
C GLY A 151 -41.81 48.86 14.93
N CYS A 152 -43.06 48.45 14.61
CA CYS A 152 -43.55 47.51 13.56
C CYS A 152 -42.71 46.32 13.01
N ARG A 153 -43.39 45.16 12.85
CA ARG A 153 -42.99 44.05 11.92
C ARG A 153 -43.32 44.38 10.46
N PRO A 154 -42.61 43.78 9.50
CA PRO A 154 -43.25 42.80 8.60
C PRO A 154 -42.58 41.40 8.61
N ALA A 155 -43.10 40.45 7.83
CA ALA A 155 -42.55 39.11 7.65
C ALA A 155 -41.78 38.96 6.30
N PRO A 156 -40.79 38.04 6.20
CA PRO A 156 -40.06 37.80 4.95
C PRO A 156 -40.82 36.85 3.99
N PRO A 157 -40.53 36.87 2.67
CA PRO A 157 -41.17 36.02 1.67
C PRO A 157 -40.54 34.63 1.55
N SER A 158 -41.26 33.68 0.94
CA SER A 158 -40.76 32.37 0.54
C SER A 158 -39.93 32.43 -0.74
N THR A 159 -38.71 31.88 -0.72
CA THR A 159 -37.90 31.62 -1.92
C THR A 159 -38.40 30.40 -2.69
N PRO A 160 -38.21 30.34 -4.03
CA PRO A 160 -38.48 29.14 -4.82
C PRO A 160 -37.40 28.07 -4.60
N THR A 161 -37.80 26.82 -4.48
CA THR A 161 -36.92 25.65 -4.34
C THR A 161 -36.29 25.26 -5.69
N ASP A 162 -35.07 24.74 -5.67
CA ASP A 162 -34.37 24.28 -6.87
C ASP A 162 -34.99 22.95 -7.38
N PRO A 163 -35.34 22.83 -8.69
CA PRO A 163 -35.82 21.57 -9.28
C PRO A 163 -34.90 20.35 -9.08
N CYS A 164 -33.60 20.57 -8.84
CA CYS A 164 -32.62 19.53 -8.54
C CYS A 164 -32.86 18.87 -7.17
N GLU A 165 -33.37 19.60 -6.17
CA GLU A 165 -33.70 19.00 -4.87
C GLU A 165 -34.86 18.00 -4.98
N GLU A 166 -35.90 18.33 -5.74
CA GLU A 166 -37.08 17.47 -5.95
C GLU A 166 -36.69 16.14 -6.65
N TYR A 167 -35.71 16.17 -7.56
CA TYR A 167 -35.21 14.96 -8.23
C TYR A 167 -34.55 13.97 -7.25
N ASN A 168 -33.79 14.50 -6.28
CA ASN A 168 -33.08 13.69 -5.30
C ASN A 168 -34.03 13.01 -4.29
N ASP A 169 -35.01 13.74 -3.74
CA ASP A 169 -36.01 13.13 -2.84
C ASP A 169 -36.94 12.13 -3.55
N ARG A 170 -37.20 12.32 -4.86
CA ARG A 170 -37.96 11.36 -5.67
C ARG A 170 -37.26 10.01 -5.84
N ASN A 171 -35.93 10.00 -5.92
CA ASN A 171 -35.15 8.76 -5.85
C ASN A 171 -35.16 8.13 -4.45
N ARG A 172 -35.19 8.94 -3.40
CA ARG A 172 -35.26 8.49 -2.00
C ARG A 172 -36.53 7.66 -1.73
N LEU A 173 -37.68 8.10 -2.27
CA LEU A 173 -38.97 7.41 -2.17
C LEU A 173 -39.02 6.08 -2.95
N ASN A 174 -38.17 5.89 -3.96
CA ASN A 174 -38.13 4.66 -4.78
C ASN A 174 -37.46 3.46 -4.07
N THR A 175 -36.88 3.67 -2.88
CA THR A 175 -36.20 2.62 -2.10
C THR A 175 -37.15 1.54 -1.53
N HIS A 176 -38.46 1.77 -1.53
CA HIS A 176 -39.47 0.80 -1.07
C HIS A 176 -40.01 -0.14 -2.17
N ALA A 177 -39.27 -0.35 -3.26
CA ALA A 177 -39.58 -1.42 -4.22
C ALA A 177 -39.55 -2.80 -3.52
N GLN A 178 -40.67 -3.54 -3.57
CA GLN A 178 -40.80 -4.86 -2.92
C GLN A 178 -40.01 -5.93 -3.66
N HIS A 179 -38.77 -6.17 -3.24
CA HIS A 179 -37.93 -7.26 -3.73
C HIS A 179 -38.39 -8.61 -3.16
N TRP A 180 -38.27 -9.69 -3.95
CA TRP A 180 -38.60 -11.05 -3.49
C TRP A 180 -37.31 -11.86 -3.18
N PRO A 181 -37.16 -12.41 -1.97
CA PRO A 181 -35.99 -13.23 -1.63
C PRO A 181 -36.05 -14.58 -2.34
N CYS A 182 -34.93 -15.01 -2.91
CA CYS A 182 -34.84 -16.33 -3.55
C CYS A 182 -34.97 -17.46 -2.52
N ALA A 183 -35.87 -18.42 -2.76
CA ALA A 183 -36.04 -19.57 -1.87
C ALA A 183 -34.78 -20.46 -1.76
N ALA A 184 -33.90 -20.45 -2.78
CA ALA A 184 -32.70 -21.28 -2.82
C ALA A 184 -31.41 -20.55 -2.36
N CYS A 185 -31.30 -19.23 -2.54
CA CYS A 185 -30.06 -18.47 -2.26
C CYS A 185 -30.28 -17.14 -1.53
N THR A 186 -31.48 -16.90 -1.00
CA THR A 186 -31.98 -15.71 -0.26
C THR A 186 -31.83 -14.33 -0.90
N TYR A 187 -31.11 -14.19 -2.01
CA TYR A 187 -30.89 -12.95 -2.75
C TYR A 187 -32.21 -12.22 -3.10
N ALA A 188 -32.25 -10.91 -2.89
CA ALA A 188 -33.42 -10.06 -3.08
C ALA A 188 -33.57 -9.64 -4.55
N ASN A 189 -34.47 -10.31 -5.27
CA ASN A 189 -34.69 -10.08 -6.70
C ASN A 189 -35.75 -9.00 -6.94
N TRP A 190 -35.62 -8.24 -8.03
CA TRP A 190 -36.59 -7.23 -8.44
C TRP A 190 -38.02 -7.81 -8.57
N PRO A 191 -39.08 -7.07 -8.18
CA PRO A 191 -40.46 -7.56 -8.17
C PRO A 191 -40.99 -8.10 -9.51
N LYS A 192 -40.38 -7.71 -10.65
CA LYS A 192 -40.73 -8.17 -12.00
C LYS A 192 -39.93 -9.39 -12.48
N ALA A 193 -38.89 -9.81 -11.77
CA ALA A 193 -38.05 -10.94 -12.17
C ALA A 193 -38.76 -12.28 -11.92
N CYS A 194 -38.83 -13.14 -12.95
CA CYS A 194 -39.43 -14.48 -12.87
C CYS A 194 -38.47 -15.56 -12.33
N LYS A 195 -37.17 -15.27 -12.34
CA LYS A 195 -36.08 -16.11 -11.85
C LYS A 195 -35.11 -15.28 -11.02
N CYS A 196 -34.28 -15.94 -10.20
CA CYS A 196 -33.25 -15.27 -9.43
C CYS A 196 -31.99 -14.98 -10.26
N VAL A 197 -31.52 -13.73 -10.26
CA VAL A 197 -30.35 -13.31 -11.06
C VAL A 197 -29.01 -13.94 -10.61
N VAL A 198 -28.95 -14.51 -9.40
CA VAL A 198 -27.73 -15.12 -8.84
C VAL A 198 -27.65 -16.64 -9.05
N CYS A 199 -28.76 -17.32 -9.34
CA CYS A 199 -28.80 -18.79 -9.43
C CYS A 199 -29.85 -19.38 -10.38
N ASP A 200 -30.51 -18.55 -11.21
CA ASP A 200 -31.60 -18.92 -12.13
C ASP A 200 -32.83 -19.60 -11.49
N HIS A 201 -32.85 -19.77 -10.17
CA HIS A 201 -33.94 -20.44 -9.46
C HIS A 201 -35.25 -19.68 -9.65
N SER A 202 -36.29 -20.39 -10.10
CA SER A 202 -37.56 -19.78 -10.51
C SER A 202 -38.38 -19.32 -9.30
N ARG A 203 -39.15 -18.24 -9.47
CA ARG A 203 -39.98 -17.67 -8.41
C ARG A 203 -41.13 -18.62 -8.03
N PRO A 204 -41.32 -18.95 -6.73
CA PRO A 204 -42.49 -19.72 -6.28
C PRO A 204 -43.81 -18.99 -6.61
N ASN A 205 -44.79 -19.72 -7.13
CA ASN A 205 -45.93 -19.12 -7.82
C ASN A 205 -47.25 -19.27 -7.03
N SER A 206 -47.37 -18.48 -5.95
CA SER A 206 -48.59 -18.33 -5.12
C SER A 206 -48.44 -17.09 -4.24
N LEU A 207 -49.34 -16.09 -4.21
CA LEU A 207 -50.65 -15.89 -4.86
C LEU A 207 -50.59 -14.77 -5.92
N ALA A 208 -51.61 -14.62 -6.77
CA ALA A 208 -51.59 -13.67 -7.88
C ALA A 208 -52.86 -12.81 -8.02
N LYS A 209 -52.67 -11.47 -8.05
CA LYS A 209 -53.58 -10.41 -8.57
C LYS A 209 -54.91 -10.18 -7.79
N PRO A 210 -55.68 -9.12 -8.11
CA PRO A 210 -55.34 -7.69 -8.13
C PRO A 210 -56.43 -6.85 -7.39
N ILE A 211 -56.51 -5.52 -7.62
CA ILE A 211 -57.71 -4.61 -7.75
C ILE A 211 -57.26 -3.13 -7.56
N GLU A 212 -58.06 -2.16 -8.04
CA GLU A 212 -57.76 -0.72 -8.13
C GLU A 212 -58.60 0.15 -7.13
N LEU A 213 -58.40 1.48 -7.23
CA LEU A 213 -59.33 2.59 -6.89
C LEU A 213 -59.48 3.14 -5.44
N ALA A 214 -58.91 4.35 -5.26
CA ALA A 214 -59.53 5.60 -4.76
C ALA A 214 -60.10 5.80 -3.32
N SER A 215 -60.10 7.10 -2.93
CA SER A 215 -60.85 7.81 -1.86
C SER A 215 -60.21 8.07 -0.48
N LYS A 216 -60.76 9.09 0.21
CA LYS A 216 -60.41 9.77 1.50
C LYS A 216 -61.72 9.87 2.34
N PRO A 217 -61.72 10.39 3.60
CA PRO A 217 -60.86 10.18 4.78
C PRO A 217 -61.71 9.88 6.06
N GLU A 218 -61.14 10.00 7.29
CA GLU A 218 -61.74 10.61 8.54
C GLU A 218 -61.48 9.89 9.92
N ILE A 219 -61.11 10.72 10.92
CA ILE A 219 -61.54 10.80 12.35
C ILE A 219 -61.40 9.59 13.34
N LEU A 220 -60.36 9.64 14.21
CA LEU A 220 -60.34 9.79 15.71
C LEU A 220 -61.54 9.33 16.62
N PRO A 221 -61.41 9.14 17.98
CA PRO A 221 -60.25 8.82 18.87
C PRO A 221 -60.57 7.72 19.97
N PRO A 222 -60.34 7.80 21.34
CA PRO A 222 -59.66 6.69 22.06
C PRO A 222 -60.21 6.24 23.47
N SER A 223 -59.56 5.26 24.11
CA SER A 223 -59.43 5.06 25.59
C SER A 223 -58.32 4.01 25.84
N ILE A 224 -57.35 4.11 26.76
CA ILE A 224 -57.33 4.34 28.22
C ILE A 224 -57.88 3.17 29.05
N LEU A 225 -56.99 2.36 29.63
CA LEU A 225 -56.94 2.09 31.07
C LEU A 225 -55.60 1.43 31.49
N ASN A 226 -55.29 1.48 32.79
CA ASN A 226 -54.02 1.08 33.42
C ASN A 226 -54.31 0.47 34.81
N LYS A 227 -53.50 -0.49 35.31
CA LYS A 227 -53.39 -0.95 36.72
C LYS A 227 -52.14 -1.88 36.89
N GLN A 228 -51.26 -1.70 37.89
CA GLN A 228 -51.28 -2.16 39.30
C GLN A 228 -51.19 -3.70 39.48
N ASP A 229 -50.55 -4.32 40.49
CA ASP A 229 -49.65 -3.92 41.63
C ASP A 229 -49.10 -5.22 42.31
N SER A 230 -48.11 -5.29 43.21
CA SER A 230 -47.04 -4.40 43.75
C SER A 230 -46.01 -5.23 44.58
N ASP A 231 -45.25 -4.57 45.48
CA ASP A 231 -44.79 -5.06 46.82
C ASP A 231 -43.46 -5.83 47.09
N ASN A 232 -42.65 -5.19 47.98
CA ASN A 232 -42.05 -5.70 49.24
C ASN A 232 -40.57 -6.22 49.36
N ARG A 233 -39.83 -5.54 50.28
CA ARG A 233 -38.97 -6.06 51.40
C ARG A 233 -37.60 -6.73 51.12
N LYS A 234 -36.57 -6.62 52.00
CA LYS A 234 -36.23 -5.66 53.09
C LYS A 234 -34.77 -5.87 53.60
N GLY A 235 -34.15 -4.83 54.19
CA GLY A 235 -32.87 -4.89 54.96
C GLY A 235 -31.62 -4.59 54.11
N GLY A 236 -30.53 -3.94 54.58
CA GLY A 236 -30.13 -3.43 55.90
C GLY A 236 -28.79 -4.05 56.37
N GLY A 237 -27.82 -3.38 57.00
CA GLY A 237 -27.62 -1.95 57.31
C GLY A 237 -26.35 -1.75 58.19
N GLY A 238 -25.63 -0.62 58.03
CA GLY A 238 -24.40 -0.24 58.78
C GLY A 238 -23.62 0.86 58.03
N VAL A 239 -23.20 2.03 58.56
CA VAL A 239 -22.42 2.39 59.78
C VAL A 239 -20.90 2.21 59.56
N SER A 240 -20.00 3.20 59.74
CA SER A 240 -20.09 4.67 59.91
C SER A 240 -18.72 5.39 59.76
N VAL A 241 -18.73 6.68 59.40
CA VAL A 241 -17.87 7.84 59.81
C VAL A 241 -16.38 7.62 60.21
N GLY A 242 -15.38 8.42 59.80
CA GLY A 242 -15.34 9.63 58.93
C GLY A 242 -14.48 10.81 59.48
N ARG A 243 -14.24 11.86 58.66
CA ARG A 243 -13.49 13.13 58.93
C ARG A 243 -11.96 12.99 59.11
N GLY A 244 -11.08 14.00 58.90
CA GLY A 244 -11.17 15.42 58.49
C GLY A 244 -10.03 16.24 59.15
N GLY A 245 -9.57 17.43 58.74
CA GLY A 245 -9.83 18.30 57.58
C GLY A 245 -9.33 19.77 57.81
N GLY A 246 -8.84 20.46 56.75
CA GLY A 246 -8.41 21.90 56.76
C GLY A 246 -6.93 22.19 57.08
N GLY A 247 -6.31 23.29 56.63
CA GLY A 247 -6.76 24.27 55.61
C GLY A 247 -5.91 25.56 55.44
N VAL A 248 -6.15 26.27 54.32
CA VAL A 248 -6.12 27.75 54.04
C VAL A 248 -4.83 28.62 54.06
N VAL A 249 -4.69 29.48 53.01
CA VAL A 249 -3.83 30.72 52.82
C VAL A 249 -2.29 30.53 52.78
N GLY A 250 -1.47 31.25 51.98
CA GLY A 250 -1.71 32.11 50.80
C GLY A 250 -0.62 33.16 50.46
N CYS A 251 -0.09 33.12 49.21
CA CYS A 251 0.59 34.20 48.44
C CYS A 251 2.03 34.71 48.78
N SER A 252 2.71 35.22 47.72
CA SER A 252 4.05 35.90 47.62
C SER A 252 5.29 34.98 47.42
N GLY A 253 6.31 35.32 46.62
CA GLY A 253 6.47 36.39 45.61
C GLY A 253 7.95 36.72 45.24
N GLY A 254 8.35 36.58 43.96
CA GLY A 254 9.71 36.91 43.41
C GLY A 254 10.22 35.83 42.42
N GLN A 255 10.45 36.08 41.12
CA GLN A 255 11.57 36.80 40.44
C GLN A 255 12.96 36.12 40.62
N ARG A 256 13.82 35.91 39.60
CA ARG A 256 13.77 36.24 38.13
C ARG A 256 14.90 35.50 37.34
N ARG A 257 14.71 35.31 36.02
CA ARG A 257 15.69 35.17 34.91
C ARG A 257 16.55 33.88 34.71
N SER A 258 16.70 33.54 33.43
CA SER A 258 17.65 32.60 32.76
C SER A 258 18.79 33.42 32.06
N PRO A 259 19.65 32.93 31.12
CA PRO A 259 19.92 31.55 30.61
C PRO A 259 21.44 31.20 30.31
N HIS A 260 21.70 29.96 29.83
CA HIS A 260 22.84 29.46 29.00
C HIS A 260 24.32 29.68 29.50
N THR A 261 25.39 29.00 29.01
CA THR A 261 25.64 28.04 27.90
C THR A 261 26.41 26.79 28.43
N SER A 262 26.58 25.68 27.70
CA SER A 262 27.67 25.47 26.71
C SER A 262 27.63 24.06 26.10
N LYS A 263 28.36 23.82 24.99
CA LYS A 263 28.42 22.54 24.25
C LYS A 263 29.40 21.53 24.86
N ARG A 264 29.10 20.23 24.69
CA ARG A 264 30.12 19.21 24.35
C ARG A 264 29.49 17.97 23.71
N GLU A 265 30.15 17.38 22.72
CA GLU A 265 29.79 16.04 22.23
C GLU A 265 30.10 14.96 23.29
N ALA A 266 29.39 13.83 23.21
CA ALA A 266 29.63 12.66 24.05
C ALA A 266 29.64 11.39 23.18
N GLU A 267 30.79 10.72 23.10
CA GLU A 267 30.88 9.37 22.54
C GLU A 267 30.14 8.39 23.48
N VAL A 268 29.11 7.71 22.96
CA VAL A 268 28.34 6.73 23.75
C VAL A 268 29.12 5.42 23.84
N LYS A 269 29.97 5.34 24.85
CA LYS A 269 30.74 4.14 25.22
C LYS A 269 29.99 3.38 26.32
N MET A 270 29.29 2.30 25.97
CA MET A 270 28.47 1.54 26.93
C MET A 270 29.23 0.35 27.53
N ASP A 271 29.26 0.27 28.86
CA ASP A 271 29.92 -0.81 29.61
C ASP A 271 29.06 -2.07 29.69
N PHE A 272 29.53 -3.15 29.08
CA PHE A 272 28.90 -4.47 29.13
C PHE A 272 29.48 -5.31 30.29
N GLN A 273 29.06 -5.03 31.53
CA GLN A 273 29.53 -5.79 32.69
C GLN A 273 28.46 -6.01 33.79
N ARG A 274 27.46 -6.83 33.49
CA ARG A 274 26.63 -7.52 34.49
C ARG A 274 26.03 -8.82 33.91
N ILE A 275 26.55 -9.95 34.39
CA ILE A 275 25.83 -11.18 34.79
C ILE A 275 26.90 -12.06 35.46
N GLU A 276 26.79 -12.20 36.78
CA GLU A 276 27.39 -13.30 37.52
C GLU A 276 26.31 -13.86 38.45
N LEU A 277 26.10 -15.18 38.42
CA LEU A 277 26.15 -16.04 39.60
C LEU A 277 25.88 -17.52 39.26
N ALA A 278 26.56 -18.39 40.00
CA ALA A 278 26.20 -19.78 40.29
C ALA A 278 26.03 -20.77 39.11
N SER A 279 27.16 -21.33 38.65
CA SER A 279 27.31 -22.79 38.48
C SER A 279 28.79 -23.15 38.61
N GLY A 280 29.13 -24.18 39.38
CA GLY A 280 30.51 -24.50 39.74
C GLY A 280 30.92 -25.92 39.41
N ALA A 281 31.77 -26.08 38.40
CA ALA A 281 32.69 -27.20 38.21
C ALA A 281 33.65 -26.84 37.06
N GLY A 282 34.97 -26.90 37.30
CA GLY A 282 35.98 -26.63 36.27
C GLY A 282 37.16 -25.83 36.80
N VAL A 283 38.34 -26.47 36.88
CA VAL A 283 39.62 -25.79 37.08
C VAL A 283 40.25 -25.59 35.70
N GLU A 284 39.71 -24.65 34.94
CA GLU A 284 40.41 -24.07 33.78
C GLU A 284 41.60 -23.25 34.31
N SER A 285 42.76 -23.33 33.66
CA SER A 285 43.94 -22.62 34.15
C SER A 285 43.79 -21.11 33.94
N ILE A 286 44.43 -20.34 34.84
CA ILE A 286 44.51 -18.88 34.74
C ILE A 286 45.22 -18.46 33.44
N GLU A 287 46.07 -19.33 32.89
CA GLU A 287 46.79 -19.13 31.63
C GLU A 287 45.87 -19.32 30.41
N GLU A 288 45.08 -20.40 30.34
CA GLU A 288 44.04 -20.59 29.31
C GLU A 288 43.05 -19.42 29.31
N ARG A 289 42.58 -19.02 30.49
CA ARG A 289 41.65 -17.88 30.64
C ARG A 289 42.26 -16.55 30.19
N GLN A 290 43.57 -16.36 30.35
CA GLN A 290 44.30 -15.23 29.77
C GLN A 290 44.47 -15.35 28.24
N VAL A 291 44.71 -16.55 27.72
CA VAL A 291 44.85 -16.79 26.27
C VAL A 291 43.52 -16.52 25.57
N ASP A 292 42.41 -17.00 26.10
CA ASP A 292 41.09 -16.73 25.53
C ASP A 292 40.67 -15.27 25.67
N PHE A 293 41.00 -14.57 26.76
CA PHE A 293 40.76 -13.13 26.84
C PHE A 293 41.59 -12.35 25.80
N LYS A 294 42.85 -12.77 25.55
CA LYS A 294 43.69 -12.21 24.46
C LYS A 294 43.08 -12.53 23.09
N ARG A 295 42.58 -13.75 22.87
CA ARG A 295 41.96 -14.21 21.62
C ARG A 295 40.64 -13.50 21.32
N LEU A 296 39.74 -13.39 22.31
CA LEU A 296 38.51 -12.59 22.24
C LEU A 296 38.79 -11.13 21.90
N LYS A 297 39.85 -10.54 22.48
CA LYS A 297 40.28 -9.17 22.13
C LYS A 297 40.81 -9.08 20.69
N GLN A 298 41.55 -10.07 20.20
CA GLN A 298 41.99 -10.14 18.80
C GLN A 298 40.82 -10.29 17.83
N ILE A 299 39.80 -11.09 18.15
CA ILE A 299 38.58 -11.24 17.35
C ILE A 299 37.83 -9.89 17.31
N LYS A 300 37.53 -9.29 18.48
CA LYS A 300 36.85 -7.98 18.57
C LYS A 300 37.57 -6.87 17.79
N ASN A 301 38.91 -6.86 17.79
CA ASN A 301 39.71 -5.90 17.04
C ASN A 301 39.67 -6.07 15.50
N ARG A 302 39.16 -7.19 14.99
CA ARG A 302 39.03 -7.47 13.55
C ARG A 302 37.62 -7.24 13.00
N MET A 303 36.61 -7.12 13.87
CA MET A 303 35.20 -6.98 13.48
C MET A 303 34.87 -5.61 12.91
N ARG A 304 34.17 -5.59 11.78
CA ARG A 304 33.60 -4.40 11.14
C ARG A 304 32.23 -4.07 11.72
N ARG A 305 31.69 -2.89 11.39
CA ARG A 305 30.34 -2.46 11.80
C ARG A 305 29.25 -3.46 11.39
N THR A 306 29.36 -4.03 10.19
CA THR A 306 28.46 -5.07 9.65
C THR A 306 28.50 -6.37 10.47
N ASP A 307 29.67 -6.76 10.98
CA ASP A 307 29.83 -7.98 11.78
C ASP A 307 29.19 -7.79 13.16
N TRP A 308 29.36 -6.61 13.77
CA TRP A 308 28.66 -6.25 15.01
C TRP A 308 27.14 -6.21 14.84
N LEU A 309 26.64 -5.69 13.71
CA LEU A 309 25.20 -5.75 13.40
C LEU A 309 24.71 -7.19 13.23
N PHE A 310 25.49 -8.07 12.59
CA PHE A 310 25.14 -9.49 12.46
C PHE A 310 25.04 -10.19 13.82
N LEU A 311 26.01 -10.00 14.71
CA LEU A 311 25.97 -10.62 16.04
C LEU A 311 24.86 -10.04 16.93
N ASN A 312 24.59 -8.74 16.82
CA ASN A 312 23.45 -8.11 17.48
C ASN A 312 22.11 -8.67 16.96
N ALA A 313 21.96 -8.91 15.66
CA ALA A 313 20.78 -9.57 15.10
C ALA A 313 20.66 -11.03 15.57
N CYS A 314 21.78 -11.77 15.64
CA CYS A 314 21.77 -13.14 16.19
C CYS A 314 21.30 -13.16 17.65
N ALA A 315 21.78 -12.24 18.49
CA ALA A 315 21.28 -12.06 19.85
C ALA A 315 19.80 -11.64 19.87
N GLY A 316 19.40 -10.68 19.02
CA GLY A 316 18.03 -10.18 18.89
C GLY A 316 17.01 -11.27 18.55
N VAL A 317 17.34 -12.21 17.66
CA VAL A 317 16.46 -13.36 17.36
C VAL A 317 16.23 -14.25 18.60
N VAL A 318 17.27 -14.50 19.38
CA VAL A 318 17.17 -15.28 20.62
C VAL A 318 16.31 -14.55 21.65
N GLU A 319 16.52 -13.25 21.82
CA GLU A 319 15.93 -12.46 22.92
C GLU A 319 14.54 -11.93 22.58
N GLY A 320 14.23 -11.70 21.30
CA GLY A 320 12.96 -11.18 20.80
C GLY A 320 13.01 -9.72 20.35
N ASP A 321 14.21 -9.17 20.14
CA ASP A 321 14.41 -7.84 19.60
C ASP A 321 14.38 -7.86 18.06
N LEU A 322 13.24 -7.47 17.50
CA LEU A 322 13.06 -7.30 16.06
C LEU A 322 13.91 -6.13 15.52
N ALA A 323 14.12 -5.07 16.31
CA ALA A 323 14.86 -3.88 15.84
C ALA A 323 16.35 -4.18 15.60
N ALA A 324 16.95 -5.12 16.34
CA ALA A 324 18.30 -5.61 16.05
C ALA A 324 18.38 -6.37 14.71
N VAL A 325 17.36 -7.16 14.38
CA VAL A 325 17.26 -7.90 13.10
C VAL A 325 17.01 -6.94 11.94
N GLU A 326 16.09 -5.99 12.11
CA GLU A 326 15.83 -4.91 11.17
C GLU A 326 17.05 -4.01 10.97
N ALA A 327 17.83 -3.72 12.01
CA ALA A 327 19.07 -2.94 11.89
C ALA A 327 20.10 -3.64 10.99
N TYR A 328 20.31 -4.95 11.14
CA TYR A 328 21.21 -5.72 10.25
C TYR A 328 20.68 -5.76 8.81
N LYS A 329 19.40 -6.12 8.62
CA LYS A 329 18.73 -6.07 7.31
C LYS A 329 18.86 -4.69 6.65
N SER A 330 18.64 -3.61 7.41
CA SER A 330 18.69 -2.23 6.92
C SER A 330 20.06 -1.80 6.37
N SER A 331 21.12 -2.52 6.76
CA SER A 331 22.51 -2.29 6.32
C SER A 331 22.92 -3.09 5.07
N GLY A 332 22.03 -3.90 4.50
CA GLY A 332 22.36 -4.80 3.39
C GLY A 332 23.18 -6.02 3.81
N GLY A 333 23.07 -6.43 5.07
CA GLY A 333 23.73 -7.63 5.58
C GLY A 333 23.12 -8.91 4.99
N ASP A 334 23.97 -9.81 4.52
CA ASP A 334 23.55 -11.12 3.99
C ASP A 334 22.77 -11.94 5.03
N ILE A 335 21.52 -12.27 4.72
CA ILE A 335 20.62 -13.07 5.57
C ILE A 335 20.99 -14.56 5.57
N ALA A 336 21.68 -15.04 4.53
CA ALA A 336 22.24 -16.38 4.45
C ALA A 336 23.59 -16.51 5.19
N ARG A 337 24.16 -15.40 5.71
CA ARG A 337 25.42 -15.41 6.48
C ARG A 337 25.33 -16.39 7.63
N GLN A 338 26.36 -17.24 7.72
CA GLN A 338 26.54 -18.22 8.77
C GLN A 338 27.42 -17.66 9.88
N LEU A 339 27.08 -17.98 11.13
CA LEU A 339 27.95 -17.77 12.29
C LEU A 339 29.22 -18.62 12.18
N THR A 340 30.37 -18.01 12.42
CA THR A 340 31.66 -18.69 12.48
C THR A 340 32.06 -19.06 13.91
N SER A 341 32.90 -20.07 14.06
CA SER A 341 33.43 -20.55 15.37
C SER A 341 34.05 -19.44 16.24
N ASP A 342 34.67 -18.42 15.64
CA ASP A 342 35.22 -17.26 16.37
C ASP A 342 34.10 -16.31 16.87
N GLU A 343 33.00 -16.17 16.11
CA GLU A 343 31.81 -15.39 16.50
C GLU A 343 30.96 -16.12 17.54
N VAL A 344 30.78 -17.44 17.43
CA VAL A 344 30.10 -18.28 18.43
C VAL A 344 30.82 -18.19 19.79
N ARG A 345 32.16 -18.22 19.78
CA ARG A 345 32.99 -17.97 20.98
C ARG A 345 32.87 -16.55 21.53
N LEU A 346 32.56 -15.56 20.70
CA LEU A 346 32.34 -14.17 21.14
C LEU A 346 30.94 -13.96 21.73
N LEU A 347 29.91 -14.60 21.15
CA LEU A 347 28.53 -14.64 21.66
C LEU A 347 28.41 -15.46 22.96
N ASN A 348 29.29 -16.44 23.18
CA ASN A 348 29.47 -17.20 24.42
C ASN A 348 28.17 -17.76 25.04
N ARG A 349 27.26 -18.27 24.20
CA ARG A 349 25.95 -18.82 24.60
C ARG A 349 25.67 -20.14 23.86
N PRO A 350 26.36 -21.23 24.22
CA PRO A 350 26.33 -22.51 23.48
C PRO A 350 24.97 -23.24 23.49
N SER A 351 24.00 -22.79 24.29
CA SER A 351 22.62 -23.26 24.21
C SER A 351 21.85 -22.67 23.02
N ALA A 352 22.31 -21.55 22.45
CA ALA A 352 21.63 -20.79 21.41
C ALA A 352 22.36 -20.78 20.06
N PHE A 353 23.68 -20.65 20.07
CA PHE A 353 24.50 -20.46 18.87
C PHE A 353 25.44 -21.65 18.63
N ASP A 354 25.65 -21.96 17.36
CA ASP A 354 26.53 -23.02 16.87
C ASP A 354 27.15 -22.59 15.52
N ASP A 355 28.21 -23.26 15.09
CA ASP A 355 28.90 -22.98 13.82
C ASP A 355 27.96 -23.29 12.63
N GLY A 356 27.94 -22.43 11.61
CA GLY A 356 27.05 -22.60 10.46
C GLY A 356 25.62 -22.03 10.63
N PHE A 357 25.20 -21.60 11.82
CA PHE A 357 23.84 -21.09 12.05
C PHE A 357 23.61 -19.71 11.38
N THR A 358 22.50 -19.56 10.66
CA THR A 358 22.05 -18.27 10.09
C THR A 358 20.90 -17.65 10.90
N LEU A 359 20.54 -16.40 10.61
CA LEU A 359 19.38 -15.73 11.25
C LEU A 359 18.07 -16.51 11.04
N VAL A 360 17.88 -17.14 9.89
CA VAL A 360 16.70 -17.99 9.61
C VAL A 360 16.71 -19.25 10.46
N HIS A 361 17.86 -19.92 10.62
CA HIS A 361 18.00 -21.08 11.51
C HIS A 361 17.67 -20.71 12.97
N LEU A 362 18.17 -19.57 13.44
CA LEU A 362 17.85 -19.04 14.77
C LEU A 362 16.35 -18.72 14.89
N ALA A 363 15.74 -18.09 13.89
CA ALA A 363 14.32 -17.72 13.93
C ALA A 363 13.40 -18.96 13.99
N ILE A 364 13.75 -20.02 13.26
CA ILE A 364 13.08 -21.33 13.36
C ILE A 364 13.28 -21.94 14.76
N ARG A 365 14.54 -22.01 15.24
CA ARG A 365 14.92 -22.60 16.54
C ARG A 365 14.23 -21.93 17.73
N PHE A 366 14.06 -20.61 17.68
CA PHE A 366 13.43 -19.80 18.72
C PHE A 366 11.97 -19.40 18.41
N GLN A 367 11.36 -20.00 17.38
CA GLN A 367 9.94 -19.85 17.01
C GLN A 367 9.49 -18.40 16.72
N ARG A 368 10.40 -17.56 16.23
CA ARG A 368 10.17 -16.15 15.86
C ARG A 368 9.51 -16.04 14.47
N GLN A 369 8.23 -16.39 14.38
CA GLN A 369 7.49 -16.37 13.10
C GLN A 369 7.40 -14.98 12.46
N ASP A 370 7.33 -13.94 13.29
CA ASP A 370 7.41 -12.52 12.95
C ASP A 370 8.73 -12.19 12.23
N MET A 371 9.87 -12.52 12.84
CA MET A 371 11.19 -12.28 12.23
C MET A 371 11.39 -13.15 11.00
N LEU A 372 10.95 -14.41 11.05
CA LEU A 372 11.06 -15.37 9.95
C LEU A 372 10.34 -14.87 8.69
N ALA A 373 9.17 -14.25 8.81
CA ALA A 373 8.47 -13.64 7.68
C ALA A 373 9.29 -12.48 7.05
N VAL A 374 9.86 -11.60 7.87
CA VAL A 374 10.71 -10.47 7.41
C VAL A 374 12.00 -10.96 6.73
N LEU A 375 12.58 -12.06 7.22
CA LEU A 375 13.80 -12.66 6.69
C LEU A 375 13.54 -13.44 5.39
N LEU A 376 12.49 -14.26 5.30
CA LEU A 376 12.16 -15.01 4.08
C LEU A 376 11.69 -14.10 2.94
N THR A 377 10.96 -13.03 3.26
CA THR A 377 10.59 -12.01 2.26
C THR A 377 11.84 -11.38 1.64
N GLU A 378 12.85 -11.09 2.45
CA GLU A 378 14.12 -10.54 1.95
C GLU A 378 14.89 -11.55 1.11
N VAL A 379 15.03 -12.80 1.57
CA VAL A 379 15.72 -13.85 0.81
C VAL A 379 15.06 -14.09 -0.56
N SER A 380 13.72 -14.02 -0.63
CA SER A 380 13.00 -14.15 -1.91
C SER A 380 13.11 -12.91 -2.82
N GLN A 381 13.34 -11.72 -2.26
CA GLN A 381 13.52 -10.49 -3.05
C GLN A 381 14.97 -10.35 -3.52
N GLN A 382 15.95 -10.52 -2.62
CA GLN A 382 17.38 -10.44 -2.91
C GLN A 382 17.86 -11.52 -3.89
N ALA A 383 17.16 -12.66 -3.98
CA ALA A 383 17.44 -13.72 -4.94
C ALA A 383 16.79 -13.52 -6.34
N ALA A 384 15.99 -12.46 -6.53
CA ALA A 384 15.20 -12.24 -7.75
C ALA A 384 15.18 -10.79 -8.26
N LYS A 385 15.59 -9.80 -7.44
CA LYS A 385 15.61 -8.37 -7.75
C LYS A 385 16.84 -7.68 -7.18
N CYS A 386 17.42 -6.78 -7.95
CA CYS A 386 18.60 -5.99 -7.62
C CYS A 386 18.49 -4.59 -8.24
N ILE A 387 17.79 -3.68 -7.57
CA ILE A 387 17.73 -2.26 -7.97
C ILE A 387 18.92 -1.47 -7.41
N PRO A 388 19.36 -0.35 -8.02
CA PRO A 388 20.55 0.40 -7.58
C PRO A 388 20.58 0.74 -6.08
N ALA A 389 19.41 1.09 -5.53
CA ALA A 389 19.22 1.43 -4.13
C ALA A 389 19.56 0.30 -3.12
N MET A 390 19.59 -0.97 -3.56
CA MET A 390 19.92 -2.14 -2.73
C MET A 390 21.42 -2.41 -2.64
N VAL A 391 22.22 -1.98 -3.64
CA VAL A 391 23.63 -2.38 -3.78
C VAL A 391 24.54 -1.69 -2.75
N CYS A 392 24.23 -0.45 -2.36
CA CYS A 392 25.04 0.29 -1.39
C CYS A 392 24.16 1.09 -0.40
N PRO A 393 23.58 0.44 0.62
CA PRO A 393 22.62 1.07 1.54
C PRO A 393 23.15 2.32 2.26
N GLU A 394 24.46 2.39 2.53
CA GLU A 394 25.13 3.56 3.11
C GLU A 394 25.15 4.78 2.17
N LEU A 395 25.15 4.56 0.86
CA LEU A 395 25.04 5.61 -0.16
C LEU A 395 23.58 5.98 -0.42
N THR A 396 22.68 4.98 -0.49
CA THR A 396 21.23 5.20 -0.56
C THR A 396 20.72 6.02 0.64
N GLU A 397 21.34 5.85 1.82
CA GLU A 397 21.12 6.66 3.02
C GLU A 397 21.61 8.12 2.87
N GLN A 398 22.74 8.35 2.21
CA GLN A 398 23.21 9.71 1.91
C GLN A 398 22.25 10.41 0.93
N ILE A 399 21.76 9.69 -0.10
CA ILE A 399 20.75 10.21 -1.03
C ILE A 399 19.45 10.59 -0.28
N ARG A 400 18.95 9.75 0.64
CA ARG A 400 17.76 10.09 1.45
C ARG A 400 17.95 11.34 2.32
N ARG A 401 19.17 11.59 2.82
CA ARG A 401 19.48 12.82 3.57
C ARG A 401 19.52 14.05 2.66
N GLU A 402 20.01 13.92 1.44
CA GLU A 402 19.99 15.01 0.45
C GLU A 402 18.56 15.34 -0.01
N VAL A 403 17.71 14.33 -0.22
CA VAL A 403 16.26 14.50 -0.43
C VAL A 403 15.61 15.23 0.76
N ALA A 404 15.96 14.87 2.00
CA ALA A 404 15.44 15.53 3.19
C ALA A 404 15.96 16.97 3.39
N ALA A 405 17.17 17.29 2.92
CA ALA A 405 17.76 18.63 3.00
C ALA A 405 17.26 19.57 1.90
N SER A 406 17.05 19.05 0.69
CA SER A 406 16.47 19.78 -0.45
C SER A 406 14.97 20.05 -0.31
N LEU A 407 14.27 19.36 0.60
CA LEU A 407 12.89 19.67 0.97
C LEU A 407 12.80 20.92 1.85
N GLN A 408 12.12 21.95 1.33
CA GLN A 408 11.92 23.24 1.97
C GLN A 408 10.43 23.57 2.05
N GLN A 409 9.98 24.25 3.12
CA GLN A 409 8.60 24.71 3.24
C GLN A 409 8.47 26.17 2.79
N ARG A 410 7.46 26.47 1.96
CA ARG A 410 7.16 27.83 1.53
C ARG A 410 6.59 28.66 2.70
N LYS A 411 6.97 29.93 2.75
CA LYS A 411 6.46 30.94 3.68
C LYS A 411 5.35 31.76 3.01
N GLY A 412 4.30 32.09 3.75
CA GLY A 412 3.08 32.73 3.25
C GLY A 412 1.87 31.82 3.42
N ASP A 413 0.76 32.15 2.76
CA ASP A 413 -0.54 31.49 2.97
C ASP A 413 -0.65 30.10 2.32
N PHE A 414 0.20 29.82 1.32
CA PHE A 414 0.39 28.50 0.73
C PHE A 414 1.68 27.87 1.30
N THR A 415 1.55 27.18 2.43
CA THR A 415 2.65 26.57 3.21
C THR A 415 3.12 25.22 2.65
N CYS A 416 3.06 25.06 1.34
CA CYS A 416 3.42 23.82 0.63
C CYS A 416 4.93 23.55 0.77
N TYR A 417 5.29 22.28 0.95
CA TYR A 417 6.69 21.86 0.79
C TYR A 417 7.07 21.81 -0.70
N PHE A 418 8.37 21.94 -0.97
CA PHE A 418 8.93 21.83 -2.31
C PHE A 418 10.40 21.36 -2.28
N LEU A 419 10.84 20.64 -3.31
CA LEU A 419 12.26 20.34 -3.55
C LEU A 419 12.99 21.55 -4.15
N THR A 420 14.22 21.82 -3.71
CA THR A 420 15.11 22.81 -4.34
C THR A 420 15.65 22.35 -5.69
N ASP A 421 15.84 21.04 -5.88
CA ASP A 421 16.66 20.46 -6.95
C ASP A 421 15.86 19.62 -7.96
N LEU A 422 16.26 19.69 -9.23
CA LEU A 422 15.67 18.93 -10.34
C LEU A 422 16.53 17.71 -10.65
N VAL A 423 16.15 16.54 -10.11
CA VAL A 423 16.78 15.25 -10.42
C VAL A 423 15.78 14.38 -11.19
N THR A 424 16.26 13.68 -12.22
CA THR A 424 15.49 12.72 -13.03
C THR A 424 16.35 11.47 -13.20
N PHE A 425 15.77 10.28 -13.04
CA PHE A 425 16.49 9.03 -13.23
C PHE A 425 16.30 8.50 -14.66
N THR A 426 17.37 8.00 -15.23
CA THR A 426 17.44 7.32 -16.53
C THR A 426 18.31 6.07 -16.38
N LEU A 427 18.06 5.04 -17.19
CA LEU A 427 18.92 3.86 -17.24
C LEU A 427 20.20 4.22 -18.04
N PRO A 428 21.40 3.90 -17.55
CA PRO A 428 22.66 4.26 -18.22
C PRO A 428 22.84 3.49 -19.55
N ALA A 429 23.45 4.15 -20.54
CA ALA A 429 23.75 3.57 -21.86
C ALA A 429 24.69 2.35 -21.77
N ASP A 430 25.60 2.33 -20.78
CA ASP A 430 26.51 1.23 -20.43
C ASP A 430 25.84 -0.17 -20.35
N ILE A 431 24.51 -0.23 -20.22
CA ILE A 431 23.77 -1.49 -20.29
C ILE A 431 23.91 -2.14 -21.68
N GLU A 432 23.96 -1.36 -22.76
CA GLU A 432 24.09 -1.86 -24.14
C GLU A 432 25.46 -2.50 -24.41
N ASP A 433 26.51 -2.05 -23.71
CA ASP A 433 27.87 -2.62 -23.76
C ASP A 433 27.99 -3.98 -23.01
N LEU A 434 27.01 -4.36 -22.19
CA LEU A 434 27.03 -5.65 -21.46
C LEU A 434 26.71 -6.82 -22.40
N PRO A 435 27.24 -8.04 -22.14
CA PRO A 435 26.86 -9.23 -22.92
C PRO A 435 25.34 -9.48 -22.87
N PRO A 436 24.68 -9.95 -23.95
CA PRO A 436 23.20 -10.05 -24.00
C PRO A 436 22.57 -10.85 -22.85
N THR A 437 23.19 -11.94 -22.40
CA THR A 437 22.72 -12.74 -21.24
C THR A 437 22.86 -12.00 -19.90
N VAL A 438 23.77 -11.02 -19.83
CA VAL A 438 23.94 -10.13 -18.66
C VAL A 438 22.94 -8.98 -18.73
N GLN A 439 22.63 -8.46 -19.93
CA GLN A 439 21.54 -7.50 -20.14
C GLN A 439 20.19 -8.09 -19.75
N GLU A 440 19.85 -9.28 -20.23
CA GLU A 440 18.60 -9.98 -19.91
C GLU A 440 18.44 -10.16 -18.40
N LYS A 441 19.50 -10.65 -17.73
CA LYS A 441 19.57 -10.77 -16.27
C LYS A 441 19.38 -9.43 -15.55
N LEU A 442 20.07 -8.37 -15.99
CA LEU A 442 19.96 -7.02 -15.41
C LEU A 442 18.53 -6.51 -15.52
N PHE A 443 17.90 -6.66 -16.68
CA PHE A 443 16.51 -6.28 -16.90
C PHE A 443 15.53 -7.11 -16.05
N ASP A 444 15.78 -8.41 -15.87
CA ASP A 444 14.99 -9.25 -14.96
C ASP A 444 15.15 -8.85 -13.49
N GLU A 445 16.34 -8.42 -13.06
CA GLU A 445 16.60 -7.98 -11.69
C GLU A 445 16.10 -6.55 -11.39
N VAL A 446 15.99 -5.66 -12.39
CA VAL A 446 15.61 -4.25 -12.17
C VAL A 446 14.18 -3.87 -12.62
N LEU A 447 13.62 -4.54 -13.64
CA LEU A 447 12.32 -4.19 -14.21
C LEU A 447 11.16 -4.97 -13.59
N ASP A 448 9.97 -4.40 -13.67
CA ASP A 448 8.73 -5.13 -13.47
C ASP A 448 8.20 -5.64 -14.83
N ARG A 449 8.54 -6.90 -15.15
CA ARG A 449 8.16 -7.55 -16.41
C ARG A 449 6.63 -7.70 -16.55
N ASP A 450 5.89 -7.89 -15.46
CA ASP A 450 4.42 -8.02 -15.49
C ASP A 450 3.76 -6.67 -15.79
N VAL A 451 4.25 -5.59 -15.17
CA VAL A 451 3.77 -4.21 -15.44
C VAL A 451 4.16 -3.75 -16.85
N GLN A 452 5.39 -4.02 -17.30
CA GLN A 452 5.82 -3.73 -18.68
C GLN A 452 4.88 -4.43 -19.68
N LYS A 453 4.62 -5.73 -19.47
CA LYS A 453 3.74 -6.53 -20.31
C LYS A 453 2.29 -6.01 -20.34
N GLU A 454 1.72 -5.63 -19.20
CA GLU A 454 0.35 -5.11 -19.16
C GLU A 454 0.21 -3.73 -19.83
N LEU A 455 1.25 -2.88 -19.78
CA LEU A 455 1.25 -1.53 -20.36
C LEU A 455 1.69 -1.47 -21.83
N GLU A 456 2.35 -2.49 -22.36
CA GLU A 456 2.89 -2.51 -23.73
C GLU A 456 2.29 -3.62 -24.60
N GLU A 457 2.17 -4.85 -24.10
CA GLU A 457 1.66 -6.00 -24.86
C GLU A 457 0.15 -6.23 -24.70
N GLU A 458 -0.36 -6.21 -23.45
CA GLU A 458 -1.80 -6.48 -23.19
C GLU A 458 -2.70 -5.28 -23.54
N SER A 459 -2.13 -4.08 -23.66
CA SER A 459 -2.81 -2.85 -24.05
C SER A 459 -1.78 -1.80 -24.52
N PRO A 460 -2.03 -1.03 -25.60
CA PRO A 460 -1.08 -0.05 -26.12
C PRO A 460 -1.09 1.26 -25.30
N ILE A 461 -0.51 1.22 -24.09
CA ILE A 461 -0.50 2.33 -23.12
C ILE A 461 0.85 3.06 -23.14
N ILE A 462 1.96 2.32 -23.15
CA ILE A 462 3.34 2.82 -23.37
C ILE A 462 3.93 2.20 -24.65
N ASN A 463 5.03 2.77 -25.16
CA ASN A 463 5.86 2.24 -26.26
C ASN A 463 5.18 1.91 -27.60
N TRP A 464 3.87 2.13 -27.71
CA TRP A 464 3.03 1.85 -28.89
C TRP A 464 3.38 2.65 -30.15
N SER A 465 4.16 3.73 -30.02
CA SER A 465 4.65 4.52 -31.15
C SER A 465 6.10 4.13 -31.48
N ILE A 466 6.29 3.42 -32.60
CA ILE A 466 7.62 3.03 -33.12
C ILE A 466 8.51 4.25 -33.33
N GLU A 467 7.92 5.39 -33.72
CA GLU A 467 8.63 6.68 -33.81
C GLU A 467 9.26 7.08 -32.48
N LEU A 468 8.52 6.98 -31.37
CA LEU A 468 9.05 7.39 -30.07
C LEU A 468 10.02 6.34 -29.51
N GLY A 469 9.64 5.06 -29.55
CA GLY A 469 10.37 3.98 -28.88
C GLY A 469 11.53 3.37 -29.68
N THR A 470 11.76 3.76 -30.94
CA THR A 470 12.80 3.14 -31.80
C THR A 470 13.44 4.10 -32.82
N ARG A 471 12.92 5.32 -33.00
CA ARG A 471 13.52 6.35 -33.87
C ARG A 471 13.98 7.59 -33.10
N LEU A 472 13.43 7.79 -31.91
CA LEU A 472 13.75 8.87 -30.98
C LEU A 472 14.11 8.29 -29.58
N ASP A 473 14.39 6.99 -29.52
CA ASP A 473 14.91 6.18 -28.40
C ASP A 473 14.24 6.37 -27.03
N SER A 474 13.04 6.95 -27.04
CA SER A 474 12.24 7.31 -25.87
C SER A 474 11.43 6.13 -25.35
N ARG A 475 12.01 4.93 -25.40
CA ARG A 475 11.43 3.69 -24.91
C ARG A 475 11.36 3.74 -23.38
N LEU A 476 10.16 3.52 -22.83
CA LEU A 476 9.92 3.55 -21.40
C LEU A 476 10.00 2.15 -20.78
N TYR A 477 10.75 2.07 -19.68
CA TYR A 477 11.00 0.87 -18.89
C TYR A 477 10.35 1.02 -17.51
N ALA A 478 9.51 0.06 -17.14
CA ALA A 478 8.84 0.00 -15.84
C ALA A 478 9.80 -0.57 -14.78
N LEU A 479 10.28 0.28 -13.86
CA LEU A 479 11.13 -0.16 -12.75
C LEU A 479 10.32 -0.92 -11.70
N TRP A 480 10.91 -1.98 -11.15
CA TRP A 480 10.32 -2.75 -10.06
C TRP A 480 10.40 -2.00 -8.72
N ASN A 481 9.35 -2.09 -7.91
CA ASN A 481 9.36 -1.65 -6.51
C ASN A 481 8.55 -2.61 -5.60
N ARG A 482 8.59 -2.36 -4.29
CA ARG A 482 7.95 -3.21 -3.28
C ARG A 482 6.42 -3.07 -3.34
N THR A 483 5.71 -4.18 -3.54
CA THR A 483 4.24 -4.24 -3.52
C THR A 483 3.61 -4.08 -2.13
N ALA A 484 4.39 -3.67 -1.11
CA ALA A 484 4.02 -3.67 0.30
C ALA A 484 3.26 -2.39 0.75
N GLY A 485 2.51 -1.77 -0.16
CA GLY A 485 2.03 -0.39 -0.04
C GLY A 485 3.07 0.62 -0.50
N ASP A 486 2.78 1.92 -0.35
CA ASP A 486 3.67 3.06 -0.65
C ASP A 486 4.22 3.21 -2.11
N CYS A 487 3.92 2.27 -3.02
CA CYS A 487 4.44 2.21 -4.40
C CYS A 487 4.38 3.52 -5.22
N LEU A 488 3.41 4.42 -4.99
CA LEU A 488 3.38 5.75 -5.63
C LEU A 488 4.60 6.61 -5.24
N LEU A 489 4.96 6.59 -3.96
CA LEU A 489 6.06 7.40 -3.40
C LEU A 489 7.41 6.80 -3.77
N ASP A 490 7.50 5.47 -3.74
CA ASP A 490 8.66 4.74 -4.25
C ASP A 490 8.87 5.02 -5.74
N SER A 491 7.82 4.97 -6.56
CA SER A 491 7.92 5.26 -7.99
C SER A 491 8.33 6.70 -8.27
N VAL A 492 7.85 7.67 -7.48
CA VAL A 492 8.27 9.07 -7.60
C VAL A 492 9.74 9.26 -7.24
N LEU A 493 10.23 8.65 -6.15
CA LEU A 493 11.65 8.70 -5.79
C LEU A 493 12.54 7.88 -6.73
N GLN A 494 12.02 6.82 -7.35
CA GLN A 494 12.72 6.06 -8.39
C GLN A 494 12.88 6.89 -9.66
N ALA A 495 11.80 7.49 -10.17
CA ALA A 495 11.82 8.34 -11.38
C ALA A 495 12.63 9.65 -11.23
N THR A 496 13.01 10.02 -10.00
CA THR A 496 13.79 11.22 -9.70
C THR A 496 15.20 10.93 -9.21
N TRP A 497 15.35 10.19 -8.11
CA TRP A 497 16.64 9.95 -7.43
C TRP A 497 17.11 8.47 -7.50
N GLY A 498 16.37 7.57 -8.16
CA GLY A 498 16.72 6.15 -8.27
C GLY A 498 16.53 5.33 -6.99
N ILE A 499 15.79 5.85 -6.00
CA ILE A 499 15.62 5.22 -4.67
C ILE A 499 14.14 5.09 -4.26
N TYR A 500 13.87 4.39 -3.16
CA TYR A 500 12.52 4.20 -2.60
C TYR A 500 12.35 4.95 -1.26
N ASP A 501 11.10 5.25 -0.86
CA ASP A 501 10.79 6.05 0.34
C ASP A 501 10.86 5.19 1.62
N LYS A 502 12.06 4.67 1.91
CA LYS A 502 12.34 3.75 3.00
C LYS A 502 11.91 4.30 4.37
N ASP A 503 12.20 5.57 4.62
CA ASP A 503 12.00 6.23 5.92
C ASP A 503 10.74 7.12 5.92
N SER A 504 9.88 6.96 4.91
CA SER A 504 8.61 7.70 4.73
C SER A 504 8.80 9.23 4.72
N VAL A 505 9.91 9.74 4.19
CA VAL A 505 10.20 11.18 4.11
C VAL A 505 9.20 11.84 3.18
N LEU A 506 9.04 11.31 1.96
CA LEU A 506 8.11 11.86 0.99
C LEU A 506 6.66 11.66 1.44
N ARG A 507 6.32 10.54 2.11
CA ARG A 507 4.98 10.33 2.70
C ARG A 507 4.63 11.39 3.76
N LYS A 508 5.56 11.71 4.67
CA LYS A 508 5.37 12.74 5.71
C LYS A 508 5.20 14.12 5.09
N THR A 509 6.08 14.49 4.16
CA THR A 509 6.01 15.76 3.42
C THR A 509 4.71 15.91 2.62
N LEU A 510 4.22 14.82 2.01
CA LEU A 510 2.91 14.76 1.35
C LEU A 510 1.76 15.00 2.35
N HIS A 511 1.75 14.28 3.47
CA HIS A 511 0.75 14.44 4.52
C HIS A 511 0.74 15.87 5.09
N ASP A 512 1.89 16.39 5.49
CA ASP A 512 2.03 17.74 6.07
C ASP A 512 1.62 18.82 5.07
N THR A 513 1.98 18.67 3.79
CA THR A 513 1.57 19.59 2.72
C THR A 513 0.05 19.57 2.53
N LEU A 514 -0.53 18.39 2.37
CA LEU A 514 -1.96 18.22 2.12
C LEU A 514 -2.81 18.66 3.33
N HIS A 515 -2.32 18.45 4.56
CA HIS A 515 -2.96 18.94 5.78
C HIS A 515 -2.88 20.48 5.88
N ASN A 516 -1.67 21.06 5.77
CA ASN A 516 -1.46 22.49 6.02
C ASN A 516 -2.00 23.38 4.89
N CYS A 517 -2.04 22.87 3.65
CA CYS A 517 -2.65 23.54 2.49
C CYS A 517 -4.04 23.00 2.14
N SER A 518 -4.70 22.30 3.08
CA SER A 518 -5.97 21.56 2.88
C SER A 518 -7.02 22.35 2.09
N HIS A 519 -7.27 23.62 2.41
CA HIS A 519 -8.29 24.43 1.73
C HIS A 519 -8.00 24.72 0.24
N TRP A 520 -6.73 24.84 -0.16
CA TRP A 520 -6.33 25.03 -1.55
C TRP A 520 -6.61 23.76 -2.36
N PHE A 521 -6.15 22.61 -1.87
CA PHE A 521 -6.32 21.32 -2.56
C PHE A 521 -7.77 20.81 -2.52
N TYR A 522 -8.50 21.05 -1.42
CA TYR A 522 -9.93 20.76 -1.28
C TYR A 522 -10.75 21.41 -2.39
N THR A 523 -10.51 22.69 -2.65
CA THR A 523 -11.26 23.46 -3.66
C THR A 523 -11.08 22.84 -5.06
N ARG A 524 -9.83 22.56 -5.44
CA ARG A 524 -9.50 21.89 -6.71
C ARG A 524 -10.07 20.48 -6.81
N TRP A 525 -10.03 19.70 -5.73
CA TRP A 525 -10.60 18.35 -5.68
C TRP A 525 -12.13 18.36 -5.81
N LYS A 526 -12.82 19.26 -5.11
CA LYS A 526 -14.27 19.42 -5.14
C LYS A 526 -14.79 19.82 -6.52
N GLU A 527 -14.14 20.77 -7.18
CA GLU A 527 -14.43 21.13 -8.57
C GLU A 527 -14.22 19.93 -9.51
N TRP A 528 -13.12 19.19 -9.33
CA TRP A 528 -12.79 18.05 -10.18
C TRP A 528 -13.75 16.86 -10.05
N GLU A 529 -14.12 16.42 -8.84
CA GLU A 529 -15.13 15.36 -8.65
C GLU A 529 -16.53 15.82 -9.13
N SER A 530 -16.85 17.11 -8.98
CA SER A 530 -18.10 17.69 -9.49
C SER A 530 -18.15 17.70 -11.02
N TRP A 531 -17.05 18.02 -11.71
CA TRP A 531 -16.98 17.93 -13.17
C TRP A 531 -16.93 16.48 -13.65
N TYR A 532 -16.14 15.63 -13.00
CA TYR A 532 -15.96 14.24 -13.38
C TYR A 532 -17.31 13.50 -13.38
N SER A 533 -18.12 13.68 -12.34
CA SER A 533 -19.48 13.10 -12.28
C SER A 533 -20.42 13.62 -13.38
N GLN A 534 -20.42 14.92 -13.65
CA GLN A 534 -21.19 15.53 -14.74
C GLN A 534 -20.78 14.98 -16.12
N SER A 535 -19.51 14.63 -16.33
CA SER A 535 -19.04 14.04 -17.60
C SER A 535 -19.67 12.68 -17.94
N PHE A 536 -20.21 11.96 -16.95
CA PHE A 536 -20.99 10.73 -17.14
C PHE A 536 -22.52 10.97 -17.12
N GLY A 537 -22.96 12.24 -17.19
CA GLY A 537 -24.37 12.62 -17.10
C GLY A 537 -24.98 12.49 -15.70
N LEU A 538 -24.15 12.24 -14.67
CA LEU A 538 -24.61 12.07 -13.30
C LEU A 538 -24.73 13.42 -12.59
N HIS A 539 -25.88 14.08 -12.78
CA HIS A 539 -26.25 15.24 -11.97
C HIS A 539 -26.59 14.81 -10.54
N PHE A 540 -25.57 14.79 -9.67
CA PHE A 540 -25.75 14.77 -8.21
C PHE A 540 -25.28 16.08 -7.59
N SER A 541 -25.76 16.36 -6.38
CA SER A 541 -25.24 17.41 -5.52
C SER A 541 -25.04 16.83 -4.13
N LEU A 542 -23.80 16.87 -3.62
CA LEU A 542 -23.48 16.47 -2.25
C LEU A 542 -23.57 17.68 -1.33
N ARG A 543 -24.06 17.45 -0.11
CA ARG A 543 -24.08 18.48 0.93
C ARG A 543 -22.67 18.80 1.42
N GLU A 544 -22.49 19.99 1.96
CA GLU A 544 -21.18 20.45 2.43
C GLU A 544 -20.57 19.50 3.46
N GLU A 545 -21.38 18.99 4.40
CA GLU A 545 -20.89 18.07 5.43
C GLU A 545 -20.32 16.79 4.83
N GLN A 546 -20.92 16.26 3.76
CA GLN A 546 -20.42 15.06 3.09
C GLN A 546 -19.13 15.34 2.31
N TRP A 547 -19.02 16.49 1.62
CA TRP A 547 -17.74 16.88 1.01
C TRP A 547 -16.61 16.99 2.04
N GLN A 548 -16.90 17.46 3.26
CA GLN A 548 -15.91 17.56 4.34
C GLN A 548 -15.57 16.18 4.94
N GLU A 549 -16.54 15.26 5.07
CA GLU A 549 -16.30 13.86 5.47
C GLU A 549 -15.41 13.11 4.46
N ASP A 550 -15.75 13.19 3.17
CA ASP A 550 -15.04 12.49 2.11
C ASP A 550 -13.62 13.10 1.90
N TRP A 551 -13.47 14.42 2.06
CA TRP A 551 -12.14 15.06 2.12
C TRP A 551 -11.32 14.62 3.33
N ALA A 552 -11.90 14.56 4.53
CA ALA A 552 -11.21 14.11 5.73
C ALA A 552 -10.75 12.65 5.62
N PHE A 553 -11.47 11.81 4.88
CA PHE A 553 -11.00 10.47 4.52
C PHE A 553 -9.74 10.52 3.66
N ILE A 554 -9.72 11.33 2.58
CA ILE A 554 -8.54 11.51 1.71
C ILE A 554 -7.33 12.02 2.51
N LEU A 555 -7.51 13.03 3.38
CA LEU A 555 -6.46 13.53 4.28
C LEU A 555 -5.86 12.41 5.15
N SER A 556 -6.68 11.45 5.58
CA SER A 556 -6.27 10.33 6.42
C SER A 556 -5.49 9.25 5.68
N LEU A 557 -5.58 9.16 4.34
CA LEU A 557 -4.82 8.18 3.57
C LEU A 557 -3.33 8.47 3.65
N ALA A 558 -2.93 9.74 3.47
CA ALA A 558 -1.52 10.14 3.53
C ALA A 558 -0.83 9.81 4.87
N SER A 559 -1.53 9.95 6.01
CA SER A 559 -0.95 9.67 7.34
C SER A 559 -0.88 8.18 7.71
N GLN A 560 -1.69 7.32 7.09
CA GLN A 560 -1.67 5.87 7.32
C GLN A 560 -0.56 5.21 6.48
N PRO A 561 0.49 4.61 7.08
CA PRO A 561 1.55 3.94 6.31
C PRO A 561 1.00 2.78 5.48
N GLY A 562 1.51 2.59 4.25
CA GLY A 562 1.07 1.53 3.34
C GLY A 562 -0.32 1.76 2.70
N ALA A 563 -1.11 2.73 3.16
CA ALA A 563 -2.43 2.98 2.60
C ALA A 563 -2.34 3.50 1.15
N SER A 564 -3.19 2.97 0.27
CA SER A 564 -3.29 3.34 -1.13
C SER A 564 -3.58 4.83 -1.29
N LEU A 565 -2.94 5.47 -2.28
CA LEU A 565 -3.03 6.90 -2.51
C LEU A 565 -3.79 7.21 -3.81
N GLU A 566 -4.71 8.15 -3.73
CA GLU A 566 -5.59 8.59 -4.83
C GLU A 566 -5.01 9.77 -5.64
N GLN A 567 -5.70 10.15 -6.72
CA GLN A 567 -5.28 11.17 -7.70
C GLN A 567 -4.82 12.49 -7.06
N THR A 568 -5.52 12.94 -6.02
CA THR A 568 -5.20 14.15 -5.24
C THR A 568 -3.77 14.14 -4.72
N HIS A 569 -3.25 12.98 -4.32
CA HIS A 569 -1.88 12.85 -3.82
C HIS A 569 -0.85 13.03 -4.94
N ILE A 570 -1.15 12.58 -6.16
CA ILE A 570 -0.28 12.80 -7.34
C ILE A 570 -0.23 14.29 -7.68
N PHE A 571 -1.36 14.99 -7.60
CA PHE A 571 -1.43 16.44 -7.77
C PHE A 571 -0.60 17.18 -6.71
N VAL A 572 -0.71 16.82 -5.43
CA VAL A 572 0.14 17.40 -4.36
C VAL A 572 1.63 17.07 -4.60
N LEU A 573 1.95 15.85 -5.00
CA LEU A 573 3.34 15.47 -5.32
C LEU A 573 3.91 16.30 -6.47
N ALA A 574 3.15 16.61 -7.52
CA ALA A 574 3.61 17.53 -8.58
C ALA A 574 4.01 18.91 -8.04
N HIS A 575 3.29 19.43 -7.03
CA HIS A 575 3.64 20.69 -6.35
C HIS A 575 4.91 20.56 -5.49
N ILE A 576 5.09 19.43 -4.78
CA ILE A 576 6.30 19.15 -3.99
C ILE A 576 7.53 18.99 -4.90
N LEU A 577 7.39 18.29 -6.03
CA LEU A 577 8.45 18.15 -7.03
C LEU A 577 8.65 19.40 -7.89
N ARG A 578 7.79 20.42 -7.79
CA ARG A 578 7.74 21.62 -8.65
C ARG A 578 7.79 21.30 -10.16
N ARG A 579 7.33 20.12 -10.58
CA ARG A 579 7.35 19.66 -11.99
C ARG A 579 6.11 18.81 -12.28
N PRO A 580 5.63 18.78 -13.54
CA PRO A 580 4.52 17.90 -13.92
C PRO A 580 4.81 16.42 -13.71
N ILE A 581 3.76 15.65 -13.42
CA ILE A 581 3.76 14.18 -13.42
C ILE A 581 2.81 13.70 -14.51
N ILE A 582 3.30 12.85 -15.41
CA ILE A 582 2.47 12.17 -16.42
C ILE A 582 2.26 10.73 -15.96
N VAL A 583 1.00 10.27 -15.97
CA VAL A 583 0.63 8.91 -15.59
C VAL A 583 0.03 8.22 -16.81
N TYR A 584 0.63 7.10 -17.21
CA TYR A 584 0.12 6.18 -18.22
C TYR A 584 -0.44 4.96 -17.50
N GLY A 585 -1.67 4.52 -17.81
CA GLY A 585 -2.26 3.41 -17.07
C GLY A 585 -3.52 2.83 -17.68
N VAL A 586 -3.84 1.60 -17.30
CA VAL A 586 -4.99 0.89 -17.85
C VAL A 586 -6.30 1.64 -17.58
N LYS A 587 -7.04 2.04 -18.63
CA LYS A 587 -8.33 2.74 -18.52
C LYS A 587 -9.36 1.98 -17.66
N TYR A 588 -9.23 0.65 -17.57
CA TYR A 588 -10.11 -0.22 -16.78
C TYR A 588 -9.32 -1.23 -15.95
N TYR A 589 -9.76 -1.52 -14.73
CA TYR A 589 -9.28 -2.67 -13.97
C TYR A 589 -10.18 -3.91 -14.22
N LYS A 590 -9.55 -5.04 -14.53
CA LYS A 590 -10.21 -6.28 -14.96
C LYS A 590 -10.22 -7.32 -13.82
N SER A 591 -11.22 -8.19 -13.82
CA SER A 591 -11.25 -9.41 -12.99
C SER A 591 -10.23 -10.43 -13.51
N PHE A 592 -9.94 -11.48 -12.73
CA PHE A 592 -9.13 -12.61 -13.16
C PHE A 592 -9.64 -13.34 -14.43
N ARG A 593 -10.91 -13.10 -14.82
CA ARG A 593 -11.57 -13.62 -16.04
C ARG A 593 -11.50 -12.64 -17.22
N GLY A 594 -10.94 -11.45 -17.03
CA GLY A 594 -10.90 -10.37 -18.02
C GLY A 594 -12.09 -9.42 -17.99
N GLU A 595 -13.07 -9.62 -17.10
CA GLU A 595 -14.28 -8.80 -17.01
C GLU A 595 -13.94 -7.42 -16.42
N THR A 596 -14.35 -6.32 -17.07
CA THR A 596 -14.18 -4.97 -16.50
C THR A 596 -14.93 -4.84 -15.16
N LEU A 597 -14.21 -4.62 -14.07
CA LEU A 597 -14.76 -4.39 -12.74
C LEU A 597 -15.00 -2.89 -12.46
N GLY A 598 -14.26 -2.01 -13.13
CA GLY A 598 -14.44 -0.57 -13.05
C GLY A 598 -13.42 0.22 -13.87
N TYR A 599 -13.61 1.53 -13.91
CA TYR A 599 -12.74 2.49 -14.61
C TYR A 599 -11.63 2.99 -13.67
N THR A 600 -10.40 3.15 -14.16
CA THR A 600 -9.33 3.78 -13.38
C THR A 600 -9.25 5.28 -13.71
N ARG A 601 -9.11 6.12 -12.68
CA ARG A 601 -9.11 7.58 -12.82
C ARG A 601 -7.69 8.18 -12.81
N PHE A 602 -6.68 7.38 -13.11
CA PHE A 602 -5.26 7.75 -12.91
C PHE A 602 -4.52 8.20 -14.18
N GLN A 603 -4.89 7.73 -15.38
CA GLN A 603 -4.21 8.18 -16.60
C GLN A 603 -4.41 9.70 -16.81
N GLY A 604 -3.35 10.42 -17.17
CA GLY A 604 -3.40 11.86 -17.45
C GLY A 604 -2.17 12.63 -17.01
N VAL A 605 -2.29 13.95 -17.05
CA VAL A 605 -1.24 14.90 -16.67
C VAL A 605 -1.61 15.63 -15.37
N TYR A 606 -0.70 15.66 -14.42
CA TYR A 606 -0.82 16.36 -13.14
C TYR A 606 0.12 17.57 -13.15
N LEU A 607 -0.46 18.77 -13.23
CA LEU A 607 0.28 20.03 -13.29
C LEU A 607 0.37 20.71 -11.91
N PRO A 608 1.48 21.37 -11.55
CA PRO A 608 1.62 22.10 -10.28
C PRO A 608 0.91 23.47 -10.28
N LEU A 609 -0.40 23.48 -10.58
CA LEU A 609 -1.22 24.67 -10.89
C LEU A 609 -1.31 25.75 -9.80
N LEU A 610 -0.99 25.44 -8.54
CA LEU A 610 -1.01 26.40 -7.42
C LEU A 610 0.32 27.15 -7.25
N TRP A 611 1.35 26.83 -8.05
CA TRP A 611 2.58 27.60 -8.15
C TRP A 611 2.53 28.61 -9.31
N GLU A 612 3.42 29.60 -9.26
CA GLU A 612 3.72 30.41 -10.46
C GLU A 612 4.47 29.54 -11.49
N GLN A 613 4.11 29.63 -12.78
CA GLN A 613 4.74 28.83 -13.85
C GLN A 613 6.27 28.99 -13.95
N SER A 614 6.81 30.12 -13.46
CA SER A 614 8.24 30.47 -13.37
C SER A 614 8.98 29.76 -12.24
N PHE A 615 8.27 29.29 -11.21
CA PHE A 615 8.84 28.56 -10.07
C PHE A 615 8.97 27.05 -10.37
N CYS A 616 8.32 26.56 -11.42
CA CYS A 616 8.25 25.15 -11.79
C CYS A 616 9.12 24.79 -13.00
N TRP A 617 9.63 23.56 -13.00
CA TRP A 617 10.40 22.99 -14.10
C TRP A 617 9.49 22.34 -15.14
N LYS A 618 9.80 22.54 -16.42
CA LYS A 618 9.01 22.04 -17.56
C LYS A 618 9.24 20.56 -17.91
N SER A 619 10.33 19.96 -17.42
CA SER A 619 10.66 18.54 -17.63
C SER A 619 9.80 17.67 -16.69
N PRO A 620 8.91 16.79 -17.19
CA PRO A 620 8.06 15.95 -16.35
C PRO A 620 8.78 14.71 -15.80
N ILE A 621 8.12 13.97 -14.90
CA ILE A 621 8.38 12.53 -14.70
C ILE A 621 7.21 11.68 -15.22
N ALA A 622 7.47 10.42 -15.55
CA ALA A 622 6.47 9.45 -16.01
C ALA A 622 6.26 8.32 -15.00
N LEU A 623 5.01 7.92 -14.80
CA LEU A 623 4.60 6.81 -13.93
C LEU A 623 3.66 5.85 -14.68
N GLY A 624 3.84 4.56 -14.47
CA GLY A 624 2.92 3.51 -14.93
C GLY A 624 1.89 3.18 -13.85
N TYR A 625 0.64 2.88 -14.23
CA TYR A 625 -0.40 2.42 -13.31
C TYR A 625 -1.14 1.17 -13.81
N THR A 626 -1.10 0.11 -13.01
CA THR A 626 -1.60 -1.24 -13.30
C THR A 626 -2.19 -1.88 -12.06
N ARG A 627 -3.42 -2.41 -12.13
CA ARG A 627 -4.04 -3.28 -11.10
C ARG A 627 -4.02 -2.77 -9.63
N GLY A 628 -3.86 -1.46 -9.40
CA GLY A 628 -3.72 -0.86 -8.05
C GLY A 628 -2.29 -0.51 -7.64
N HIS A 629 -1.32 -0.73 -8.52
CA HIS A 629 0.12 -0.51 -8.33
C HIS A 629 0.62 0.67 -9.16
N PHE A 630 1.72 1.30 -8.69
CA PHE A 630 2.48 2.30 -9.45
C PHE A 630 3.90 1.80 -9.68
N SER A 631 4.44 2.08 -10.87
CA SER A 631 5.85 1.87 -11.22
C SER A 631 6.45 3.13 -11.82
N ALA A 632 7.74 3.38 -11.60
CA ALA A 632 8.45 4.44 -12.33
C ALA A 632 8.61 4.04 -13.79
N LEU A 633 8.32 4.95 -14.72
CA LEU A 633 8.61 4.79 -16.14
C LEU A 633 9.79 5.69 -16.51
N VAL A 634 10.91 5.08 -16.86
CA VAL A 634 12.16 5.78 -17.18
C VAL A 634 12.66 5.37 -18.56
N ALA A 635 13.37 6.27 -19.25
CA ALA A 635 14.06 5.95 -20.49
C ALA A 635 15.50 5.50 -20.23
N MET A 636 16.16 4.99 -21.27
CA MET A 636 17.61 4.85 -21.31
C MET A 636 18.25 6.19 -21.68
N GLU A 637 19.50 6.42 -21.28
CA GLU A 637 20.31 7.51 -21.79
C GLU A 637 20.84 7.14 -23.18
N ASN A 638 20.66 8.02 -24.17
CA ASN A 638 21.39 7.89 -25.43
C ASN A 638 22.86 8.27 -25.25
N ASP A 639 23.76 7.39 -25.67
CA ASP A 639 25.09 7.80 -26.11
C ASP A 639 24.96 8.56 -27.44
N GLY A 640 25.54 9.76 -27.53
CA GLY A 640 25.49 10.63 -28.71
C GLY A 640 26.30 10.08 -29.90
N PHE A 641 25.75 9.07 -30.57
CA PHE A 641 26.49 8.20 -31.49
C PHE A 641 27.10 8.92 -32.72
N ASP A 642 26.53 10.05 -33.12
CA ASP A 642 27.04 10.89 -34.22
C ASP A 642 28.44 11.48 -33.96
N ASN A 643 28.88 11.57 -32.69
CA ASN A 643 30.11 12.28 -32.30
C ASN A 643 31.28 11.36 -31.90
N ARG A 644 31.42 10.16 -32.49
CA ARG A 644 32.72 9.43 -32.54
C ARG A 644 33.75 10.08 -33.51
N GLY A 645 33.69 11.41 -33.66
CA GLY A 645 34.69 12.22 -34.36
C GLY A 645 35.87 12.56 -33.45
N ALA A 646 37.09 12.59 -34.00
CA ALA A 646 38.29 12.88 -33.22
C ALA A 646 38.21 14.27 -32.55
N GLY A 647 38.38 14.31 -31.22
CA GLY A 647 37.84 15.35 -30.36
C GLY A 647 38.19 16.79 -30.71
N ALA A 648 37.18 17.56 -31.15
CA ALA A 648 37.23 19.01 -31.30
C ALA A 648 35.85 19.73 -31.18
N ASN A 649 34.79 19.08 -30.67
CA ASN A 649 33.53 19.77 -30.39
C ASN A 649 33.55 20.45 -29.02
N LEU A 650 33.20 21.74 -29.01
CA LEU A 650 33.08 22.59 -27.81
C LEU A 650 31.62 22.97 -27.50
N ASN A 651 30.66 22.37 -28.19
CA ASN A 651 29.25 22.60 -27.98
C ASN A 651 28.81 22.05 -26.62
N THR A 652 28.21 22.91 -25.80
CA THR A 652 27.76 22.54 -24.44
C THR A 652 26.39 21.86 -24.39
N ASP A 653 25.70 21.73 -25.53
CA ASP A 653 24.42 21.03 -25.66
C ASP A 653 24.57 19.54 -26.07
N ASP A 654 25.74 19.12 -26.55
CA ASP A 654 25.98 17.74 -27.05
C ASP A 654 25.80 16.64 -25.97
N ASP A 655 25.74 17.01 -24.68
CA ASP A 655 25.51 16.10 -23.53
C ASP A 655 24.07 16.17 -22.97
N VAL A 656 23.07 16.58 -23.78
CA VAL A 656 21.66 16.67 -23.37
C VAL A 656 20.83 15.55 -23.99
N THR A 657 20.42 14.58 -23.18
CA THR A 657 19.47 13.51 -23.57
C THR A 657 18.03 14.01 -23.47
N VAL A 658 17.17 13.62 -24.42
CA VAL A 658 15.78 14.10 -24.53
C VAL A 658 14.81 12.94 -24.74
N THR A 659 14.04 12.62 -23.69
CA THR A 659 12.96 11.63 -23.76
C THR A 659 11.66 12.31 -24.21
N PHE A 660 11.06 11.82 -25.29
CA PHE A 660 9.79 12.31 -25.83
C PHE A 660 8.61 11.50 -25.27
N LEU A 661 7.84 12.13 -24.38
CA LEU A 661 6.74 11.53 -23.63
C LEU A 661 5.39 11.92 -24.25
N PRO A 662 4.58 10.99 -24.78
CA PRO A 662 3.35 11.32 -25.50
C PRO A 662 2.28 11.96 -24.60
N LEU A 663 1.78 13.12 -25.01
CA LEU A 663 0.64 13.81 -24.39
C LEU A 663 -0.71 13.40 -24.99
N VAL A 664 -0.70 12.39 -25.85
CA VAL A 664 -1.86 11.72 -26.44
C VAL A 664 -1.78 10.21 -26.16
N ASP A 665 -2.92 9.53 -26.13
CA ASP A 665 -2.93 8.06 -26.17
C ASP A 665 -2.75 7.50 -27.59
N SER A 666 -2.75 6.17 -27.70
CA SER A 666 -2.60 5.44 -28.96
C SER A 666 -3.73 5.68 -29.97
N GLU A 667 -4.86 6.24 -29.54
CA GLU A 667 -5.99 6.68 -30.40
C GLU A 667 -5.81 8.14 -30.87
N ARG A 668 -4.64 8.75 -30.60
CA ARG A 668 -4.30 10.18 -30.79
C ARG A 668 -5.11 11.16 -29.91
N LYS A 669 -5.87 10.68 -28.92
CA LYS A 669 -6.67 11.54 -28.04
C LYS A 669 -5.80 12.20 -26.98
N LEU A 670 -5.97 13.51 -26.75
CA LEU A 670 -5.27 14.26 -25.71
C LEU A 670 -5.46 13.64 -24.31
N LEU A 671 -4.36 13.51 -23.55
CA LEU A 671 -4.39 13.04 -22.18
C LEU A 671 -5.07 14.06 -21.25
N HIS A 672 -5.99 13.57 -20.42
CA HIS A 672 -6.75 14.37 -19.47
C HIS A 672 -5.83 15.10 -18.47
N ILE A 673 -6.03 16.41 -18.32
CA ILE A 673 -5.32 17.25 -17.34
C ILE A 673 -6.13 17.25 -16.04
N HIS A 674 -5.52 16.79 -14.94
CA HIS A 674 -6.22 16.64 -13.65
C HIS A 674 -6.30 17.96 -12.86
N PHE A 675 -7.39 18.11 -12.11
CA PHE A 675 -7.64 19.21 -11.17
C PHE A 675 -7.65 20.64 -11.79
N LEU A 676 -7.99 20.75 -13.07
CA LEU A 676 -8.41 22.02 -13.67
C LEU A 676 -9.64 22.58 -12.94
N SER A 677 -9.64 23.88 -12.73
CA SER A 677 -10.82 24.65 -12.32
C SER A 677 -11.76 24.89 -13.50
N ALA A 678 -12.99 25.32 -13.21
CA ALA A 678 -13.96 25.71 -14.23
C ALA A 678 -13.50 26.86 -15.17
N GLN A 679 -12.40 27.55 -14.87
CA GLN A 679 -11.84 28.65 -15.69
C GLN A 679 -10.67 28.21 -16.59
N GLU A 680 -9.91 27.18 -16.20
CA GLU A 680 -8.81 26.62 -17.00
C GLU A 680 -9.30 25.52 -17.95
N MET A 681 -10.51 25.01 -17.70
CA MET A 681 -11.18 24.00 -18.50
C MET A 681 -11.77 24.62 -19.78
N GLY A 682 -11.56 23.95 -20.92
CA GLY A 682 -11.85 24.51 -22.24
C GLY A 682 -11.91 23.45 -23.33
N ASN A 683 -11.77 23.87 -24.59
CA ASN A 683 -11.63 22.95 -25.73
C ASN A 683 -10.22 22.31 -25.75
N GLU A 684 -10.02 21.33 -26.65
CA GLU A 684 -8.76 20.59 -26.76
C GLU A 684 -7.56 21.50 -27.10
N GLU A 685 -7.78 22.54 -27.91
CA GLU A 685 -6.78 23.59 -28.23
C GLU A 685 -6.36 24.41 -27.00
N GLN A 686 -7.31 24.79 -26.12
CA GLN A 686 -7.04 25.47 -24.86
C GLN A 686 -6.29 24.56 -23.88
N GLN A 687 -6.61 23.26 -23.85
CA GLN A 687 -5.89 22.26 -23.05
C GLN A 687 -4.47 22.00 -23.58
N GLU A 688 -4.28 21.92 -24.90
CA GLU A 688 -2.94 21.85 -25.51
C GLU A 688 -2.13 23.12 -25.19
N LYS A 689 -2.73 24.30 -25.32
CA LYS A 689 -2.07 25.56 -24.94
C LYS A 689 -1.64 25.56 -23.47
N LEU A 690 -2.49 25.08 -22.56
CA LEU A 690 -2.14 24.95 -21.15
C LEU A 690 -0.98 23.95 -20.94
N LEU A 691 -0.98 22.81 -21.64
CA LEU A 691 0.15 21.88 -21.61
C LEU A 691 1.45 22.56 -22.10
N ARG A 692 1.41 23.31 -23.19
CA ARG A 692 2.55 24.09 -23.72
C ARG A 692 3.03 25.22 -22.80
N GLU A 693 2.18 25.71 -21.90
CA GLU A 693 2.58 26.66 -20.85
C GLU A 693 3.29 25.99 -19.67
N TRP A 694 2.99 24.72 -19.36
CA TRP A 694 3.53 24.01 -18.19
C TRP A 694 4.63 22.97 -18.51
N LEU A 695 4.74 22.52 -19.75
CA LEU A 695 5.68 21.52 -20.25
C LEU A 695 6.45 22.09 -21.45
N ASP A 696 7.61 21.51 -21.75
CA ASP A 696 8.36 21.82 -22.97
C ASP A 696 7.90 20.86 -24.07
N CYS A 697 7.04 21.34 -24.99
CA CYS A 697 6.26 20.48 -25.89
C CYS A 697 6.58 20.70 -27.37
N CYS A 698 6.79 19.61 -28.12
CA CYS A 698 6.85 19.63 -29.58
C CYS A 698 5.81 18.67 -30.19
N VAL A 699 5.72 18.67 -31.51
CA VAL A 699 4.96 17.69 -32.29
C VAL A 699 5.97 16.96 -33.17
N THR A 700 5.96 15.63 -33.16
CA THR A 700 6.86 14.82 -33.99
C THR A 700 6.47 14.83 -35.46
N GLU A 701 7.34 14.31 -36.34
CA GLU A 701 7.06 14.19 -37.77
C GLU A 701 5.88 13.24 -38.05
N GLY A 702 5.69 12.20 -37.20
CA GLY A 702 4.50 11.36 -37.18
C GLY A 702 3.23 12.00 -36.57
N GLY A 703 3.27 13.30 -36.24
CA GLY A 703 2.14 14.07 -35.73
C GLY A 703 1.80 13.81 -34.26
N VAL A 704 2.76 13.35 -33.44
CA VAL A 704 2.53 13.07 -32.02
C VAL A 704 2.85 14.29 -31.17
N LEU A 705 1.88 14.82 -30.44
CA LEU A 705 2.13 15.80 -29.39
C LEU A 705 2.88 15.13 -28.23
N VAL A 706 4.06 15.64 -27.90
CA VAL A 706 4.96 15.09 -26.88
C VAL A 706 5.51 16.17 -25.96
N ALA A 707 5.73 15.82 -24.69
CA ALA A 707 6.55 16.60 -23.76
C ALA A 707 7.99 16.09 -23.77
N MET A 708 8.96 17.01 -23.72
CA MET A 708 10.38 16.71 -23.63
C MET A 708 10.81 16.62 -22.16
N GLN A 709 11.10 15.41 -21.68
CA GLN A 709 11.88 15.21 -20.47
C GLN A 709 13.36 15.30 -20.83
N LYS A 710 13.98 16.44 -20.49
CA LYS A 710 15.40 16.71 -20.74
C LYS A 710 16.25 16.31 -19.53
N SER A 711 17.33 15.59 -19.78
CA SER A 711 18.35 15.14 -18.82
C SER A 711 19.75 15.44 -19.37
N SER A 712 20.79 15.35 -18.54
CA SER A 712 22.18 15.57 -18.99
C SER A 712 23.16 14.98 -17.99
N ARG A 713 24.10 14.15 -18.46
CA ARG A 713 25.10 13.48 -17.61
C ARG A 713 25.89 14.43 -16.71
N ARG A 714 26.21 15.64 -17.20
CA ARG A 714 26.91 16.68 -16.41
C ARG A 714 26.08 17.28 -15.27
N ARG A 715 24.76 17.05 -15.25
CA ARG A 715 23.82 17.52 -14.21
C ARG A 715 23.25 16.39 -13.36
N ASN A 716 23.57 15.13 -13.66
CA ASN A 716 23.17 13.98 -12.83
C ASN A 716 23.79 14.12 -11.42
N HIS A 717 23.00 13.86 -10.38
CA HIS A 717 23.43 14.13 -9.01
C HIS A 717 24.56 13.17 -8.58
N PRO A 718 25.71 13.65 -8.04
CA PRO A 718 26.91 12.82 -7.87
C PRO A 718 26.71 11.54 -7.04
N LEU A 719 25.86 11.57 -6.01
CA LEU A 719 25.52 10.38 -5.21
C LEU A 719 24.69 9.36 -5.99
N VAL A 720 23.82 9.82 -6.90
CA VAL A 720 23.00 8.95 -7.77
C VAL A 720 23.89 8.31 -8.83
N THR A 721 24.78 9.08 -9.47
CA THR A 721 25.80 8.53 -10.39
C THR A 721 26.65 7.47 -9.70
N GLN A 722 27.18 7.74 -8.50
CA GLN A 722 27.96 6.75 -7.75
C GLN A 722 27.15 5.49 -7.36
N MET A 723 25.84 5.61 -7.16
CA MET A 723 24.96 4.47 -6.87
C MET A 723 24.73 3.61 -8.12
N VAL A 724 24.52 4.24 -9.28
CA VAL A 724 24.35 3.56 -10.57
C VAL A 724 25.64 2.86 -11.00
N GLU A 725 26.81 3.51 -10.88
CA GLU A 725 28.11 2.89 -11.18
C GLU A 725 28.36 1.62 -10.35
N LYS A 726 28.15 1.68 -9.03
CA LYS A 726 28.31 0.52 -8.14
C LYS A 726 27.35 -0.64 -8.48
N TRP A 727 26.19 -0.33 -9.02
CA TRP A 727 25.20 -1.31 -9.47
C TRP A 727 25.62 -1.93 -10.80
N LEU A 728 26.03 -1.12 -11.79
CA LEU A 728 26.60 -1.60 -13.05
C LEU A 728 27.86 -2.46 -12.85
N ASP A 729 28.75 -2.08 -11.94
CA ASP A 729 29.97 -2.84 -11.61
C ASP A 729 29.67 -4.29 -11.19
N GLY A 730 28.51 -4.53 -10.57
CA GLY A 730 28.04 -5.88 -10.24
C GLY A 730 27.77 -6.76 -11.47
N TYR A 731 27.32 -6.15 -12.58
CA TYR A 731 27.06 -6.82 -13.86
C TYR A 731 28.30 -6.85 -14.77
N ARG A 732 29.08 -5.76 -14.83
CA ARG A 732 30.37 -5.68 -15.53
C ARG A 732 31.37 -6.75 -15.06
N GLN A 733 31.26 -7.21 -13.81
CA GLN A 733 32.07 -8.30 -13.24
C GLN A 733 31.57 -9.72 -13.56
N ILE A 734 30.35 -9.88 -14.12
CA ILE A 734 29.82 -11.19 -14.53
C ILE A 734 30.54 -11.64 -15.79
N ARG A 735 31.59 -12.45 -15.61
CA ARG A 735 32.20 -13.17 -16.73
C ARG A 735 31.15 -14.12 -17.33
N PRO A 736 30.98 -14.17 -18.66
CA PRO A 736 30.16 -15.21 -19.27
C PRO A 736 30.74 -16.57 -18.85
N CYS A 737 29.87 -17.47 -18.37
CA CYS A 737 30.24 -18.86 -18.23
C CYS A 737 30.52 -19.35 -19.65
N ALA A 738 31.76 -19.75 -19.95
CA ALA A 738 32.06 -20.40 -21.20
C ALA A 738 31.21 -21.67 -21.26
N SER A 739 30.24 -21.71 -22.17
CA SER A 739 29.64 -22.98 -22.58
C SER A 739 30.79 -23.91 -22.91
N LEU A 740 30.76 -25.12 -22.34
CA LEU A 740 31.71 -26.15 -22.75
C LEU A 740 31.55 -26.28 -24.26
N SER A 741 32.60 -25.92 -25.01
CA SER A 741 32.66 -26.30 -26.41
C SER A 741 32.69 -27.81 -26.40
N ASP A 742 31.64 -28.43 -26.91
CA ASP A 742 31.82 -29.75 -27.49
C ASP A 742 32.95 -29.60 -28.52
N GLY A 743 33.98 -30.43 -28.36
CA GLY A 743 35.12 -30.44 -29.26
C GLY A 743 34.73 -31.22 -30.49
N GLU A 744 34.16 -30.56 -31.49
CA GLU A 744 34.17 -31.09 -32.85
C GLU A 744 35.63 -31.05 -33.31
N GLU A 745 36.27 -32.23 -33.34
CA GLU A 745 37.61 -32.42 -33.87
C GLU A 745 37.52 -32.32 -35.40
N ASP A 746 38.09 -31.25 -35.98
CA ASP A 746 38.21 -31.06 -37.44
C ASP A 746 39.12 -32.15 -38.05
N ASP A 747 38.52 -33.24 -38.52
CA ASP A 747 39.20 -34.41 -39.10
C ASP A 747 38.67 -34.73 -40.52
N GLU A 748 38.86 -33.81 -41.48
CA GLU A 748 39.02 -34.08 -42.94
C GLU A 748 39.64 -32.90 -43.74
#